data_AF-A0A2G6DII9-F1
#
_entry.id   AF-A0A2G6DII9-F1
#
_cell.length_a   1.000
_cell.length_b   1.000
_cell.length_c   1.000
_cell.angle_alpha   90.00
_cell.angle_beta   90.00
_cell.angle_gamma   90.00
#
_symmetry.space_group_name_H-M   'P 1'
#
loop_
_entity.id
_entity.type
_entity.pdbx_description
1 polymer ?
#
loop_
_entity_poly.entity_id
_entity_poly.type
_entity_poly.pdbx_seq_one_letter_code
_entity_poly.pdbx_strand_id
1 'polypeptide(L)'
;MSTEYTSLLEKIDDNSSLTVEERENIANIIANLYDELKNTREQTKQLSTRLYNRDTVVEDLEKALASREAQLQTKEAILQKAQQAEQSYQEKSNQVERRLQERDHIIDARDESIRERDSLLRTLEKRLHDNERLLAEHEKSLRERDDLIRQREKQLEEKERQISKRDREIEQRDKQLSRRDISLNEYERQLRELNGWVSTQQKERHEQESILANYHKQLTELEQQLQIRDERTQKQEEQLRIRDEEIRTRDQQLTKHIEAVSQRNEQMAEQTQLLHEKESHNAHFGQLLQQRDQLIIEKEQQLIKRDHLIQEHEQQLQRRDEQISSQFEQLQERDRELGQRDAQISLLQQQLEQLDQALTNQQTAIATNNNIFQQLQNDILERDQQIKSLQEILIQKDNLLQERDNKVTELSTLLQQQEKLLLDQESQLNQREQTLSEQSQMLSQREQSINEQELQQIERDNALNQRDTAQNNREQILVEREQQLNHREQASIEQERLMNKHLEKLQNLAQQEQDNQLHLAQVVESNLARMADQVKSDIGQQGADLRRQFKLISKMIEASNQEQYEHFQEKLGTVMNALNNNIQNRNEAQEMFQQLTAQLSQMPNPSQQQSELLNLYQQHAEQQQHYSQQMLQHLETLLQNSQQANRIESIETNSAVLEELHQQYETQLQQQHENLLHQIKALFKNLESHQTPSTHSQVDNSEDYQQLLSQLLRRDKVIELKDQMIAQLNQQLLIKEKFLRQKDRQLQGKTASDST
;
A
#
# COMPACT_ATOMS: atom_id res chain seq x y z
N MET A 1 4.68 5.28 101.00
CA MET A 1 5.04 6.17 102.12
C MET A 1 6.34 5.64 102.67
N SER A 2 7.47 6.27 102.32
CA SER A 2 8.77 5.86 102.87
C SER A 2 8.74 6.07 104.38
N THR A 3 9.17 5.09 105.16
CA THR A 3 9.35 5.16 106.62
C THR A 3 10.17 6.38 107.07
N GLU A 4 10.99 6.93 106.17
CA GLU A 4 11.79 8.14 106.39
C GLU A 4 10.96 9.43 106.34
N TYR A 5 9.89 9.50 105.54
CA TYR A 5 8.99 10.67 105.47
C TYR A 5 8.20 10.83 106.77
N THR A 6 7.67 9.72 107.29
CA THR A 6 6.96 9.69 108.57
C THR A 6 7.90 9.99 109.74
N SER A 7 9.14 9.50 109.70
CA SER A 7 10.14 9.78 110.75
C SER A 7 10.66 11.23 110.73
N LEU A 8 10.70 11.88 109.57
CA LEU A 8 11.08 13.30 109.45
C LEU A 8 9.99 14.22 110.00
N LEU A 9 8.72 13.94 109.72
CA LEU A 9 7.58 14.68 110.28
C LEU A 9 7.51 14.56 111.81
N GLU A 10 7.70 13.35 112.33
CA GLU A 10 7.71 13.07 113.78
C GLU A 10 8.84 13.83 114.51
N LYS A 11 10.04 13.90 113.90
CA LYS A 11 11.19 14.67 114.43
C LYS A 11 11.00 16.19 114.39
N ILE A 12 10.12 16.69 113.52
CA ILE A 12 9.82 18.12 113.41
C ILE A 12 8.74 18.48 114.43
N ASP A 13 7.72 17.64 114.61
CA ASP A 13 6.68 17.81 115.62
C ASP A 13 7.25 17.82 117.05
N ASP A 14 8.24 16.96 117.35
CA ASP A 14 8.88 16.86 118.67
C ASP A 14 9.92 17.97 118.98
N ASN A 15 10.23 18.86 118.02
CA ASN A 15 11.29 19.84 118.18
C ASN A 15 10.83 21.09 118.96
N SER A 16 11.10 21.11 120.27
CA SER A 16 10.72 22.19 121.20
C SER A 16 11.32 23.57 120.93
N SER A 17 12.32 23.68 120.04
CA SER A 17 13.01 24.94 119.71
C SER A 17 12.32 25.76 118.62
N LEU A 18 11.35 25.17 117.92
CA LEU A 18 10.63 25.79 116.80
C LEU A 18 9.24 26.23 117.26
N THR A 19 8.84 27.42 116.83
CA THR A 19 7.46 27.89 117.01
C THR A 19 6.49 26.98 116.26
N VAL A 20 5.22 26.97 116.65
CA VAL A 20 4.19 26.13 116.00
C VAL A 20 4.09 26.48 114.50
N GLU A 21 4.21 27.77 114.17
CA GLU A 21 4.18 28.29 112.79
C GLU A 21 5.41 27.86 111.97
N GLU A 22 6.60 27.78 112.58
CA GLU A 22 7.80 27.26 111.91
C GLU A 22 7.72 25.74 111.68
N ARG A 23 7.16 24.96 112.62
CA ARG A 23 6.94 23.52 112.44
C ARG A 23 5.94 23.23 111.32
N GLU A 24 4.85 23.99 111.28
CA GLU A 24 3.83 23.87 110.23
C GLU A 24 4.39 24.27 108.86
N ASN A 25 5.19 25.35 108.77
CA ASN A 25 5.86 25.74 107.54
C ASN A 25 6.87 24.70 107.05
N ILE A 26 7.69 24.12 107.93
CA ILE A 26 8.65 23.09 107.55
C ILE A 26 7.92 21.79 107.15
N ALA A 27 6.87 21.40 107.86
CA ALA A 27 6.03 20.25 107.50
C ALA A 27 5.37 20.45 106.12
N ASN A 28 4.88 21.66 105.82
CA ASN A 28 4.31 22.01 104.52
C ASN A 28 5.36 22.01 103.40
N ILE A 29 6.57 22.53 103.65
CA ILE A 29 7.67 22.48 102.68
C ILE A 29 8.07 21.02 102.41
N ILE A 30 8.15 20.18 103.44
CA ILE A 30 8.49 18.75 103.29
C ILE A 30 7.39 17.98 102.57
N ALA A 31 6.11 18.28 102.84
CA ALA A 31 4.98 17.72 102.11
C ALA A 31 5.04 18.10 100.62
N ASN A 32 5.29 19.38 100.31
CA ASN A 32 5.44 19.86 98.93
C ASN A 32 6.61 19.20 98.21
N LEU A 33 7.79 19.14 98.86
CA LEU A 33 8.97 18.46 98.29
C LEU A 33 8.74 16.97 98.10
N TYR A 34 7.97 16.32 98.98
CA TYR A 34 7.62 14.91 98.84
C TYR A 34 6.64 14.67 97.69
N ASP A 35 5.66 15.56 97.51
CA ASP A 35 4.74 15.51 96.36
C ASP A 35 5.47 15.80 95.04
N GLU A 36 6.41 16.75 95.01
CA GLU A 36 7.30 16.99 93.87
C GLU A 36 8.19 15.77 93.57
N LEU A 37 8.78 15.16 94.60
CA LEU A 37 9.60 13.95 94.44
C LEU A 37 8.77 12.75 93.96
N LYS A 38 7.52 12.63 94.43
CA LYS A 38 6.59 11.62 93.96
C LYS A 38 6.21 11.84 92.49
N ASN A 39 5.88 13.08 92.12
CA ASN A 39 5.54 13.45 90.75
C ASN A 39 6.70 13.23 89.77
N THR A 40 7.91 13.65 90.13
CA THR A 40 9.12 13.42 89.31
C THR A 40 9.45 11.92 89.19
N ARG A 41 9.26 11.13 90.24
CA ARG A 41 9.43 9.67 90.20
C ARG A 41 8.39 9.00 89.28
N GLU A 42 7.16 9.51 89.28
CA GLU A 42 6.09 9.02 88.41
C GLU A 42 6.33 9.41 86.94
N GLN A 43 6.80 10.64 86.68
CA GLN A 43 7.29 11.07 85.36
C GLN A 43 8.47 10.23 84.87
N THR A 44 9.44 9.93 85.73
CA THR A 44 10.58 9.08 85.41
C THR A 44 10.14 7.67 85.04
N LYS A 45 9.15 7.12 85.77
CA LYS A 45 8.55 5.81 85.44
C LYS A 45 7.86 5.85 84.08
N GLN A 46 7.08 6.88 83.79
CA GLN A 46 6.42 7.05 82.48
C GLN A 46 7.44 7.17 81.33
N LEU A 47 8.51 7.95 81.52
CA LEU A 47 9.59 8.08 80.55
C LEU A 47 10.34 6.76 80.34
N SER A 48 10.61 6.02 81.40
CA SER A 48 11.23 4.69 81.32
C SER A 48 10.37 3.70 80.52
N THR A 49 9.05 3.71 80.71
CA THR A 49 8.13 2.88 79.92
C THR A 49 8.09 3.31 78.45
N ARG A 50 8.11 4.62 78.17
CA ARG A 50 8.17 5.14 76.79
C ARG A 50 9.47 4.77 76.09
N LEU A 51 10.61 4.87 76.78
CA LEU A 51 11.90 4.46 76.25
C LEU A 51 11.91 2.98 75.93
N TYR A 52 11.46 2.14 76.86
CA TYR A 52 11.33 0.70 76.62
C TYR A 52 10.46 0.37 75.39
N ASN A 53 9.28 0.99 75.28
CA ASN A 53 8.40 0.78 74.13
C ASN A 53 9.04 1.28 72.82
N ARG A 54 9.84 2.35 72.86
CA ARG A 54 10.57 2.84 71.69
C ARG A 54 11.68 1.87 71.30
N ASP A 55 12.42 1.35 72.27
CA ASP A 55 13.50 0.39 72.03
C ASP A 55 12.94 -0.91 71.43
N THR A 56 11.77 -1.38 71.88
CA THR A 56 11.09 -2.53 71.23
C THR A 56 10.69 -2.25 69.79
N VAL A 57 10.21 -1.04 69.48
CA VAL A 57 9.86 -0.65 68.10
C VAL A 57 11.11 -0.55 67.23
N VAL A 58 12.21 -0.01 67.77
CA VAL A 58 13.50 0.04 67.07
C VAL A 58 13.99 -1.37 66.76
N GLU A 59 13.92 -2.30 67.71
CA GLU A 59 14.32 -3.68 67.52
C GLU A 59 13.46 -4.39 66.43
N ASP A 60 12.16 -4.12 66.38
CA ASP A 60 11.27 -4.65 65.34
C ASP A 60 11.58 -4.06 63.96
N LEU A 61 11.91 -2.76 63.89
CA LEU A 61 12.33 -2.11 62.65
C LEU A 61 13.67 -2.63 62.14
N GLU A 62 14.64 -2.87 63.02
CA GLU A 62 15.93 -3.47 62.68
C GLU A 62 15.75 -4.89 62.11
N LYS A 63 14.88 -5.71 62.72
CA LYS A 63 14.52 -7.03 62.19
C LYS A 63 13.85 -6.94 60.82
N ALA A 64 12.96 -5.97 60.62
CA ALA A 64 12.29 -5.74 59.33
C ALA A 64 13.29 -5.30 58.24
N LEU A 65 14.24 -4.42 58.58
CA LEU A 65 15.30 -3.98 57.67
C LEU A 65 16.22 -5.14 57.28
N ALA A 66 16.67 -5.95 58.24
CA ALA A 66 17.48 -7.13 57.97
C ALA A 66 16.76 -8.14 57.05
N SER A 67 15.45 -8.34 57.28
CA SER A 67 14.61 -9.16 56.40
C SER A 67 14.54 -8.60 54.98
N ARG A 68 14.38 -7.29 54.84
CA ARG A 68 14.34 -6.60 53.54
C ARG A 68 15.68 -6.67 52.81
N GLU A 69 16.79 -6.51 53.51
CA GLU A 69 18.14 -6.68 52.93
C GLU A 69 18.36 -8.10 52.42
N ALA A 70 17.95 -9.12 53.18
CA ALA A 70 18.03 -10.51 52.73
C ALA A 70 17.17 -10.76 51.48
N GLN A 71 15.98 -10.14 51.40
CA GLN A 71 15.12 -10.20 50.21
C GLN A 71 15.73 -9.49 48.99
N LEU A 72 16.41 -8.36 49.20
CA LEU A 72 17.10 -7.65 48.12
C LEU A 72 18.25 -8.49 47.57
N GLN A 73 19.08 -9.06 48.44
CA GLN A 73 20.19 -9.94 48.03
C GLN A 73 19.69 -11.16 47.24
N THR A 74 18.57 -11.77 47.65
CA THR A 74 17.98 -12.88 46.90
C THR A 74 17.45 -12.46 45.53
N LYS A 75 16.80 -11.29 45.42
CA LYS A 75 16.37 -10.74 44.13
C LYS A 75 17.56 -10.41 43.23
N GLU A 76 18.64 -9.86 43.78
CA GLU A 76 19.87 -9.55 43.06
C GLU A 76 20.53 -10.81 42.50
N ALA A 77 20.59 -11.88 43.30
CA ALA A 77 21.11 -13.17 42.85
C ALA A 77 20.26 -13.80 41.73
N ILE A 78 18.93 -13.64 41.79
CA ILE A 78 18.03 -14.08 40.72
C ILE A 78 18.25 -13.27 39.45
N LEU A 79 18.42 -11.95 39.57
CA LEU A 79 18.64 -11.06 38.43
C LEU A 79 19.97 -11.37 37.72
N GLN A 80 21.04 -11.62 38.48
CA GLN A 80 22.32 -12.06 37.91
C GLN A 80 22.19 -13.40 37.17
N LYS A 81 21.47 -14.36 37.74
CA LYS A 81 21.20 -15.65 37.06
C LYS A 81 20.38 -15.46 35.79
N ALA A 82 19.40 -14.57 35.80
CA ALA A 82 18.59 -14.26 34.62
C ALA A 82 19.43 -13.61 33.51
N GLN A 83 20.29 -12.64 33.84
CA GLN A 83 21.21 -12.01 32.88
C GLN A 83 22.19 -13.01 32.26
N GLN A 84 22.77 -13.91 33.07
CA GLN A 84 23.65 -14.96 32.54
C GLN A 84 22.89 -15.91 31.60
N ALA A 85 21.65 -16.27 31.93
CA ALA A 85 20.82 -17.12 31.07
C ALA A 85 20.51 -16.42 29.74
N GLU A 86 20.16 -15.12 29.78
CA GLU A 86 19.88 -14.30 28.60
C GLU A 86 21.10 -14.18 27.67
N GLN A 87 22.29 -13.96 28.22
CA GLN A 87 23.54 -13.97 27.44
C GLN A 87 23.75 -15.31 26.74
N SER A 88 23.56 -16.44 27.46
CA SER A 88 23.64 -17.77 26.85
C SER A 88 22.60 -17.98 25.73
N TYR A 89 21.39 -17.42 25.88
CA TYR A 89 20.37 -17.50 24.82
C TYR A 89 20.73 -16.65 23.61
N GLN A 90 21.28 -15.44 23.81
CA GLN A 90 21.79 -14.61 22.72
C GLN A 90 22.93 -15.31 21.96
N GLU A 91 23.88 -15.91 22.68
CA GLU A 91 24.97 -16.67 22.05
C GLU A 91 24.44 -17.83 21.20
N LYS A 92 23.48 -18.59 21.72
CA LYS A 92 22.81 -19.67 20.98
C LYS A 92 22.05 -19.15 19.76
N SER A 93 21.35 -18.03 19.89
CA SER A 93 20.64 -17.38 18.78
C SER A 93 21.63 -16.98 17.67
N ASN A 94 22.72 -16.31 18.03
CA ASN A 94 23.78 -15.90 17.10
C ASN A 94 24.46 -17.10 16.43
N GLN A 95 24.55 -18.24 17.12
CA GLN A 95 25.08 -19.47 16.54
C GLN A 95 24.10 -20.09 15.53
N VAL A 96 22.81 -20.10 15.84
CA VAL A 96 21.76 -20.58 14.92
C VAL A 96 21.69 -19.68 13.69
N GLU A 97 21.78 -18.37 13.85
CA GLU A 97 21.76 -17.41 12.74
C GLU A 97 22.94 -17.60 11.80
N ARG A 98 24.16 -17.81 12.34
CA ARG A 98 25.33 -18.17 11.53
C ARG A 98 25.14 -19.47 10.76
N ARG A 99 24.55 -20.50 11.39
CA ARG A 99 24.25 -21.77 10.72
C ARG A 99 23.19 -21.61 9.63
N LEU A 100 22.22 -20.72 9.80
CA LEU A 100 21.23 -20.43 8.77
C LEU A 100 21.89 -19.75 7.57
N GLN A 101 22.73 -18.73 7.80
CA GLN A 101 23.48 -18.06 6.73
C GLN A 101 24.38 -19.03 5.95
N GLU A 102 25.08 -19.94 6.65
CA GLU A 102 25.87 -21.00 6.00
C GLU A 102 25.00 -21.92 5.14
N ARG A 103 23.81 -22.29 5.63
CA ARG A 103 22.86 -23.11 4.86
C ARG A 103 22.33 -22.38 3.65
N ASP A 104 22.01 -21.10 3.77
CA ASP A 104 21.54 -20.27 2.66
C ASP A 104 22.60 -20.18 1.56
N HIS A 105 23.87 -19.95 1.93
CA HIS A 105 24.98 -19.99 0.97
C HIS A 105 25.14 -21.34 0.27
N ILE A 106 24.95 -22.45 0.99
CA ILE A 106 24.99 -23.80 0.39
C ILE A 106 23.80 -24.02 -0.55
N ILE A 107 22.62 -23.51 -0.21
CA ILE A 107 21.43 -23.58 -1.06
C ILE A 107 21.65 -22.79 -2.35
N ASP A 108 22.13 -21.55 -2.26
CA ASP A 108 22.43 -20.70 -3.42
C ASP A 108 23.44 -21.38 -4.37
N ALA A 109 24.50 -21.99 -3.82
CA ALA A 109 25.49 -22.71 -4.62
C ALA A 109 24.90 -23.95 -5.31
N ARG A 110 23.96 -24.64 -4.65
CA ARG A 110 23.25 -25.79 -5.24
C ARG A 110 22.29 -25.34 -6.33
N ASP A 111 21.56 -24.27 -6.12
CA ASP A 111 20.65 -23.69 -7.10
C ASP A 111 21.39 -23.26 -8.36
N GLU A 112 22.56 -22.64 -8.21
CA GLU A 112 23.39 -22.29 -9.36
C GLU A 112 23.88 -23.54 -10.11
N SER A 113 24.34 -24.57 -9.39
CA SER A 113 24.71 -25.85 -10.00
C SER A 113 23.54 -26.54 -10.70
N ILE A 114 22.31 -26.41 -10.18
CA ILE A 114 21.10 -26.92 -10.82
C ILE A 114 20.81 -26.15 -12.12
N ARG A 115 20.90 -24.81 -12.10
CA ARG A 115 20.72 -23.98 -13.31
C ARG A 115 21.73 -24.32 -14.40
N GLU A 116 22.99 -24.56 -14.04
CA GLU A 116 24.02 -24.99 -14.99
C GLU A 116 23.67 -26.36 -15.62
N ARG A 117 23.21 -27.32 -14.81
CA ARG A 117 22.76 -28.63 -15.31
C ARG A 117 21.54 -28.50 -16.22
N ASP A 118 20.57 -27.66 -15.87
CA ASP A 118 19.38 -27.42 -16.70
C ASP A 118 19.75 -26.80 -18.05
N SER A 119 20.71 -25.86 -18.06
CA SER A 119 21.26 -25.27 -19.29
C SER A 119 21.93 -26.33 -20.17
N LEU A 120 22.72 -27.22 -19.55
CA LEU A 120 23.36 -28.32 -20.25
C LEU A 120 22.32 -29.30 -20.81
N LEU A 121 21.29 -29.66 -20.04
CA LEU A 121 20.21 -30.54 -20.46
C LEU A 121 19.48 -29.97 -21.68
N ARG A 122 19.09 -28.69 -21.66
CA ARG A 122 18.48 -28.02 -22.82
C ARG A 122 19.37 -28.07 -24.06
N THR A 123 20.68 -27.94 -23.88
CA THR A 123 21.65 -28.03 -24.99
C THR A 123 21.73 -29.44 -25.54
N LEU A 124 21.69 -30.46 -24.68
CA LEU A 124 21.69 -31.86 -25.08
C LEU A 124 20.38 -32.25 -25.76
N GLU A 125 19.22 -31.83 -25.24
CA GLU A 125 17.91 -32.03 -25.85
C GLU A 125 17.86 -31.43 -27.27
N LYS A 126 18.36 -30.21 -27.44
CA LYS A 126 18.44 -29.58 -28.76
C LYS A 126 19.32 -30.39 -29.73
N ARG A 127 20.48 -30.88 -29.27
CA ARG A 127 21.35 -31.76 -30.06
C ARG A 127 20.67 -33.09 -30.42
N LEU A 128 19.92 -33.65 -29.48
CA LEU A 128 19.16 -34.88 -29.70
C LEU A 128 18.10 -34.68 -30.78
N HIS A 129 17.36 -33.58 -30.70
CA HIS A 129 16.36 -33.20 -31.69
C HIS A 129 16.97 -32.96 -33.09
N ASP A 130 18.12 -32.28 -33.16
CA ASP A 130 18.85 -32.08 -34.42
C ASP A 130 19.32 -33.43 -35.01
N ASN A 131 19.79 -34.36 -34.17
CA ASN A 131 20.18 -35.70 -34.60
C ASN A 131 18.99 -36.55 -35.08
N GLU A 132 17.86 -36.51 -34.39
CA GLU A 132 16.62 -37.18 -34.82
C GLU A 132 16.18 -36.68 -36.20
N ARG A 133 16.28 -35.37 -36.43
CA ARG A 133 15.98 -34.77 -37.72
C ARG A 133 16.96 -35.25 -38.81
N LEU A 134 18.27 -35.26 -38.53
CA LEU A 134 19.27 -35.77 -39.48
C LEU A 134 19.07 -37.26 -39.79
N LEU A 135 18.70 -38.07 -38.79
CA LEU A 135 18.36 -39.48 -38.97
C LEU A 135 17.14 -39.65 -39.88
N ALA A 136 16.08 -38.85 -39.68
CA ALA A 136 14.90 -38.88 -40.56
C ALA A 136 15.24 -38.49 -42.00
N GLU A 137 16.13 -37.51 -42.20
CA GLU A 137 16.62 -37.12 -43.53
C GLU A 137 17.45 -38.25 -44.17
N HIS A 138 18.30 -38.93 -43.40
CA HIS A 138 19.06 -40.10 -43.88
C HIS A 138 18.18 -41.30 -44.21
N GLU A 139 17.17 -41.61 -43.38
CA GLU A 139 16.20 -42.67 -43.68
C GLU A 139 15.45 -42.38 -44.98
N LYS A 140 15.04 -41.12 -45.20
CA LYS A 140 14.41 -40.72 -46.46
C LYS A 140 15.35 -40.95 -47.65
N SER A 141 16.62 -40.54 -47.54
CA SER A 141 17.60 -40.75 -48.60
C SER A 141 17.88 -42.24 -48.87
N LEU A 142 17.89 -43.08 -47.83
CA LEU A 142 18.03 -44.53 -47.97
C LEU A 142 16.83 -45.14 -48.70
N ARG A 143 15.61 -44.75 -48.35
CA ARG A 143 14.40 -45.21 -49.06
C ARG A 143 14.43 -44.84 -50.54
N GLU A 144 14.84 -43.61 -50.87
CA GLU A 144 14.99 -43.18 -52.26
C GLU A 144 16.06 -44.01 -53.01
N ARG A 145 17.16 -44.38 -52.34
CA ARG A 145 18.18 -45.26 -52.92
C ARG A 145 17.68 -46.70 -53.12
N ASP A 146 16.94 -47.24 -52.17
CA ASP A 146 16.34 -48.58 -52.27
C ASP A 146 15.35 -48.64 -53.43
N ASP A 147 14.53 -47.60 -53.62
CA ASP A 147 13.62 -47.50 -54.76
C ASP A 147 14.37 -47.46 -56.10
N LEU A 148 15.48 -46.72 -56.17
CA LEU A 148 16.36 -46.69 -57.35
C LEU A 148 17.03 -48.05 -57.62
N ILE A 149 17.45 -48.77 -56.58
CA ILE A 149 18.01 -50.11 -56.70
C ILE A 149 16.95 -51.07 -57.26
N ARG A 150 15.74 -51.08 -56.69
CA ARG A 150 14.62 -51.89 -57.19
C ARG A 150 14.28 -51.58 -58.65
N GLN A 151 14.36 -50.31 -59.05
CA GLN A 151 14.17 -49.93 -60.45
C GLN A 151 15.27 -50.50 -61.35
N ARG A 152 16.54 -50.46 -60.92
CA ARG A 152 17.66 -51.05 -61.65
C ARG A 152 17.58 -52.57 -61.73
N GLU A 153 17.17 -53.25 -60.67
CA GLU A 153 16.96 -54.70 -60.66
C GLU A 153 15.92 -55.11 -61.71
N LYS A 154 14.77 -54.43 -61.75
CA LYS A 154 13.75 -54.65 -62.80
C LYS A 154 14.29 -54.44 -64.22
N GLN A 155 15.14 -53.43 -64.42
CA GLN A 155 15.77 -53.19 -65.73
C GLN A 155 16.78 -54.29 -66.10
N LEU A 156 17.51 -54.81 -65.11
CA LEU A 156 18.45 -55.91 -65.31
C LEU A 156 17.72 -57.21 -65.64
N GLU A 157 16.65 -57.55 -64.91
CA GLU A 157 15.79 -58.71 -65.21
C GLU A 157 15.25 -58.65 -66.64
N GLU A 158 14.79 -57.48 -67.09
CA GLU A 158 14.30 -57.32 -68.46
C GLU A 158 15.41 -57.52 -69.50
N LYS A 159 16.62 -57.00 -69.24
CA LYS A 159 17.78 -57.25 -70.11
C LYS A 159 18.17 -58.73 -70.13
N GLU A 160 18.12 -59.41 -68.99
CA GLU A 160 18.43 -60.84 -68.87
C GLU A 160 17.42 -61.70 -69.63
N ARG A 161 16.13 -61.34 -69.59
CA ARG A 161 15.09 -61.94 -70.44
C ARG A 161 15.36 -61.72 -71.92
N GLN A 162 15.84 -60.54 -72.32
CA GLN A 162 16.20 -60.25 -73.72
C GLN A 162 17.42 -61.04 -74.17
N ILE A 163 18.44 -61.17 -73.32
CA ILE A 163 19.62 -62.00 -73.59
C ILE A 163 19.18 -63.46 -73.75
N SER A 164 18.38 -63.99 -72.83
CA SER A 164 17.85 -65.36 -72.90
C SER A 164 17.07 -65.64 -74.20
N LYS A 165 16.32 -64.65 -74.70
CA LYS A 165 15.64 -64.76 -76.01
C LYS A 165 16.65 -64.83 -77.16
N ARG A 166 17.67 -63.96 -77.15
CA ARG A 166 18.73 -63.97 -78.16
C ARG A 166 19.52 -65.27 -78.15
N ASP A 167 19.84 -65.82 -76.98
CA ASP A 167 20.57 -67.08 -76.86
C ASP A 167 19.78 -68.23 -77.49
N ARG A 168 18.45 -68.30 -77.25
CA ARG A 168 17.57 -69.27 -77.91
C ARG A 168 17.53 -69.09 -79.43
N GLU A 169 17.50 -67.85 -79.92
CA GLU A 169 17.56 -67.58 -81.36
C GLU A 169 18.90 -68.01 -81.98
N ILE A 170 20.00 -67.79 -81.28
CA ILE A 170 21.34 -68.24 -81.70
C ILE A 170 21.37 -69.75 -81.75
N GLU A 171 20.91 -70.44 -80.70
CA GLU A 171 20.85 -71.90 -80.66
C GLU A 171 20.01 -72.49 -81.82
N GLN A 172 18.89 -71.84 -82.16
CA GLN A 172 18.08 -72.23 -83.32
C GLN A 172 18.83 -72.04 -84.65
N ARG A 173 19.56 -70.92 -84.80
CA ARG A 173 20.40 -70.67 -85.98
C ARG A 173 21.53 -71.70 -86.09
N ASP A 174 22.16 -72.07 -84.98
CA ASP A 174 23.22 -73.08 -84.96
C ASP A 174 22.68 -74.46 -85.36
N LYS A 175 21.50 -74.86 -84.85
CA LYS A 175 20.81 -76.09 -85.31
C LYS A 175 20.50 -76.04 -86.80
N GLN A 176 20.09 -74.89 -87.33
CA GLN A 176 19.83 -74.73 -88.77
C GLN A 176 21.12 -74.82 -89.60
N LEU A 177 22.21 -74.21 -89.15
CA LEU A 177 23.52 -74.30 -89.79
C LEU A 177 24.03 -75.74 -89.80
N SER A 178 23.95 -76.44 -88.67
CA SER A 178 24.35 -77.85 -88.58
C SER A 178 23.56 -78.75 -89.55
N ARG A 179 22.24 -78.53 -89.72
CA ARG A 179 21.44 -79.24 -90.74
C ARG A 179 21.90 -78.94 -92.16
N ARG A 180 22.26 -77.68 -92.44
CA ARG A 180 22.81 -77.28 -93.74
C ARG A 180 24.17 -77.93 -93.98
N ASP A 181 25.03 -77.98 -92.98
CA ASP A 181 26.35 -78.64 -93.07
C ASP A 181 26.21 -80.14 -93.35
N ILE A 182 25.27 -80.82 -92.68
CA ILE A 182 24.96 -82.23 -92.98
C ILE A 182 24.49 -82.39 -94.43
N SER A 183 23.60 -81.50 -94.89
CA SER A 183 23.09 -81.55 -96.27
C SER A 183 24.20 -81.30 -97.29
N LEU A 184 25.08 -80.33 -97.03
CA LEU A 184 26.25 -80.03 -97.86
C LEU A 184 27.21 -81.20 -97.91
N ASN A 185 27.51 -81.84 -96.78
CA ASN A 185 28.36 -83.03 -96.72
C ASN A 185 27.77 -84.20 -97.54
N GLU A 186 26.44 -84.37 -97.52
CA GLU A 186 25.77 -85.38 -98.35
C GLU A 186 25.88 -85.04 -99.83
N TYR A 187 25.67 -83.77 -100.22
CA TYR A 187 25.90 -83.32 -101.60
C TYR A 187 27.37 -83.49 -102.03
N GLU A 188 28.33 -83.22 -101.15
CA GLU A 188 29.75 -83.49 -101.40
C GLU A 188 30.04 -84.98 -101.56
N ARG A 189 29.35 -85.85 -100.80
CA ARG A 189 29.47 -87.31 -100.97
C ARG A 189 28.90 -87.74 -102.33
N GLN A 190 27.71 -87.27 -102.69
CA GLN A 190 27.09 -87.53 -103.99
C GLN A 190 27.96 -87.05 -105.15
N LEU A 191 28.56 -85.86 -105.04
CA LEU A 191 29.51 -85.35 -106.04
C LEU A 191 30.76 -86.21 -106.13
N ARG A 192 31.29 -86.72 -105.00
CA ARG A 192 32.42 -87.66 -105.00
C ARG A 192 32.07 -88.98 -105.68
N GLU A 193 30.91 -89.55 -105.37
CA GLU A 193 30.41 -90.78 -106.01
C GLU A 193 30.20 -90.59 -107.51
N LEU A 194 29.59 -89.47 -107.92
CA LEU A 194 29.40 -89.14 -109.34
C LEU A 194 30.74 -88.94 -110.06
N ASN A 195 31.69 -88.22 -109.47
CA ASN A 195 33.04 -88.07 -110.02
C ASN A 195 33.76 -89.42 -110.10
N GLY A 196 33.58 -90.30 -109.12
CA GLY A 196 34.10 -91.67 -109.15
C GLY A 196 33.53 -92.46 -110.33
N TRP A 197 32.21 -92.42 -110.53
CA TRP A 197 31.53 -93.06 -111.65
C TRP A 197 31.96 -92.49 -113.00
N VAL A 198 32.08 -91.16 -113.13
CA VAL A 198 32.61 -90.53 -114.35
C VAL A 198 34.03 -91.01 -114.64
N SER A 199 34.87 -91.15 -113.62
CA SER A 199 36.23 -91.66 -113.76
C SER A 199 36.26 -93.14 -114.21
N THR A 200 35.40 -94.00 -113.67
CA THR A 200 35.31 -95.40 -114.12
C THR A 200 34.79 -95.49 -115.55
N GLN A 201 33.76 -94.73 -115.90
CA GLN A 201 33.25 -94.65 -117.29
C GLN A 201 34.30 -94.13 -118.27
N GLN A 202 35.13 -93.17 -117.86
CA GLN A 202 36.26 -92.71 -118.69
C GLN A 202 37.30 -93.82 -118.89
N LYS A 203 37.61 -94.62 -117.86
CA LYS A 203 38.51 -95.79 -117.99
C LYS A 203 37.94 -96.85 -118.91
N GLU A 204 36.67 -97.23 -118.72
CA GLU A 204 35.98 -98.18 -119.59
C GLU A 204 35.95 -97.70 -121.05
N ARG A 205 35.69 -96.41 -121.28
CA ARG A 205 35.77 -95.82 -122.63
C ARG A 205 37.17 -95.92 -123.21
N HIS A 206 38.22 -95.61 -122.44
CA HIS A 206 39.61 -95.76 -122.91
C HIS A 206 39.98 -97.22 -123.18
N GLU A 207 39.48 -98.17 -122.39
CA GLU A 207 39.65 -99.60 -122.65
C GLU A 207 38.93 -100.02 -123.94
N GLN A 208 37.70 -99.54 -124.17
CA GLN A 208 36.97 -99.75 -125.42
C GLN A 208 37.69 -99.11 -126.62
N GLU A 209 38.21 -97.90 -126.49
CA GLU A 209 39.03 -97.22 -127.51
C GLU A 209 40.31 -98.02 -127.82
N SER A 210 40.96 -98.59 -126.81
CA SER A 210 42.11 -99.48 -126.96
C SER A 210 41.76 -100.78 -127.68
N ILE A 211 40.63 -101.40 -127.35
CA ILE A 211 40.10 -102.59 -128.04
C ILE A 211 39.76 -102.26 -129.50
N LEU A 212 39.09 -101.13 -129.76
CA LEU A 212 38.78 -100.67 -131.11
C LEU A 212 40.04 -100.38 -131.93
N ALA A 213 41.08 -99.79 -131.31
CA ALA A 213 42.38 -99.60 -131.96
C ALA A 213 43.05 -100.93 -132.33
N ASN A 214 42.95 -101.95 -131.48
CA ASN A 214 43.42 -103.30 -131.79
C ASN A 214 42.63 -103.96 -132.94
N TYR A 215 41.30 -103.84 -132.94
CA TYR A 215 40.49 -104.33 -134.06
C TYR A 215 40.79 -103.58 -135.36
N HIS A 216 41.02 -102.28 -135.30
CA HIS A 216 41.40 -101.49 -136.47
C HIS A 216 42.73 -101.99 -137.05
N LYS A 217 43.72 -102.29 -136.19
CA LYS A 217 45.01 -102.86 -136.59
C LYS A 217 44.86 -104.25 -137.25
N GLN A 218 43.99 -105.11 -136.69
CA GLN A 218 43.67 -106.41 -137.29
C GLN A 218 42.98 -106.27 -138.66
N LEU A 219 42.12 -105.26 -138.84
CA LEU A 219 41.48 -104.96 -140.12
C LEU A 219 42.51 -104.52 -141.17
N THR A 220 43.47 -103.67 -140.80
CA THR A 220 44.55 -103.25 -141.71
C THR A 220 45.45 -104.41 -142.12
N GLU A 221 45.70 -105.37 -141.22
CA GLU A 221 46.43 -106.61 -141.52
C GLU A 221 45.63 -107.54 -142.46
N LEU A 222 44.30 -107.62 -142.30
CA LEU A 222 43.40 -108.36 -143.21
C LEU A 222 43.29 -107.72 -144.61
N GLU A 223 43.28 -106.38 -144.70
CA GLU A 223 43.31 -105.65 -145.98
C GLU A 223 44.61 -105.91 -146.76
N GLN A 224 45.77 -105.92 -146.07
CA GLN A 224 47.06 -106.27 -146.69
C GLN A 224 47.10 -107.73 -147.18
N GLN A 225 46.42 -108.65 -146.49
CA GLN A 225 46.30 -110.05 -146.91
C GLN A 225 45.37 -110.24 -148.13
N LEU A 226 44.33 -109.41 -148.27
CA LEU A 226 43.45 -109.41 -149.44
C LEU A 226 44.16 -108.89 -150.70
N GLN A 227 45.01 -107.87 -150.56
CA GLN A 227 45.80 -107.31 -151.66
C GLN A 227 46.77 -108.33 -152.31
N ILE A 228 47.33 -109.26 -151.51
CA ILE A 228 48.18 -110.37 -151.98
C ILE A 228 47.35 -111.49 -152.65
N ARG A 229 46.08 -111.63 -152.28
CA ARG A 229 45.16 -112.63 -152.84
C ARG A 229 44.66 -112.23 -154.23
N ASP A 230 44.47 -110.93 -154.48
CA ASP A 230 43.99 -110.42 -155.78
C ASP A 230 45.04 -110.54 -156.90
N GLU A 231 46.34 -110.38 -156.59
CA GLU A 231 47.44 -110.68 -157.53
C GLU A 231 47.54 -112.17 -157.90
N ARG A 232 46.96 -113.05 -157.09
CA ARG A 232 46.94 -114.52 -157.29
C ARG A 232 45.75 -114.98 -158.14
N THR A 233 44.63 -114.26 -158.08
CA THR A 233 43.39 -114.54 -158.84
C THR A 233 43.53 -114.21 -160.33
N GLN A 234 44.30 -113.16 -160.70
CA GLN A 234 44.61 -112.83 -162.10
C GLN A 234 45.40 -113.91 -162.87
N LYS A 235 46.08 -114.84 -162.17
CA LYS A 235 46.77 -115.98 -162.78
C LYS A 235 45.90 -117.25 -162.90
N GLN A 236 44.70 -117.27 -162.32
CA GLN A 236 43.78 -118.42 -162.34
C GLN A 236 42.62 -118.27 -163.37
N GLU A 237 42.32 -117.05 -163.83
CA GLU A 237 41.31 -116.81 -164.88
C GLU A 237 41.72 -117.34 -166.27
N GLU A 238 43.02 -117.45 -166.57
CA GLU A 238 43.53 -118.03 -167.83
C GLU A 238 43.32 -119.56 -167.92
N GLN A 239 43.08 -120.26 -166.79
CA GLN A 239 42.87 -121.72 -166.75
C GLN A 239 41.40 -122.16 -166.73
N LEU A 240 40.44 -121.26 -166.52
CA LEU A 240 39.00 -121.58 -166.46
C LEU A 240 38.31 -121.71 -167.84
N ARG A 241 38.94 -121.23 -168.92
CA ARG A 241 38.38 -121.32 -170.29
C ARG A 241 38.32 -122.74 -170.88
N ILE A 242 38.88 -123.74 -170.21
CA ILE A 242 39.03 -125.13 -170.70
C ILE A 242 38.07 -126.11 -170.00
N ARG A 243 37.39 -125.74 -168.90
CA ARG A 243 36.61 -126.68 -168.05
C ARG A 243 35.08 -126.64 -168.20
N ASP A 244 34.51 -125.69 -168.94
CA ASP A 244 33.05 -125.57 -169.09
C ASP A 244 32.42 -126.60 -170.04
N GLU A 245 33.22 -127.38 -170.78
CA GLU A 245 32.74 -128.42 -171.70
C GLU A 245 32.32 -129.73 -170.98
N GLU A 246 32.72 -129.96 -169.71
CA GLU A 246 32.57 -131.26 -169.02
C GLU A 246 31.37 -131.37 -168.05
N ILE A 247 30.63 -130.28 -167.77
CA ILE A 247 29.54 -130.25 -166.76
C ILE A 247 28.25 -130.96 -167.20
N ARG A 248 28.06 -131.28 -168.49
CA ARG A 248 26.76 -131.71 -169.04
C ARG A 248 26.34 -133.17 -168.74
N THR A 249 27.20 -133.99 -168.15
CA THR A 249 26.96 -135.44 -167.99
C THR A 249 26.63 -135.91 -166.58
N ARG A 250 26.77 -135.07 -165.54
CA ARG A 250 26.61 -135.49 -164.13
C ARG A 250 25.17 -135.38 -163.57
N ASP A 251 24.27 -134.66 -164.22
CA ASP A 251 22.91 -134.41 -163.71
C ASP A 251 21.98 -135.64 -163.67
N GLN A 252 22.37 -136.77 -164.28
CA GLN A 252 21.54 -138.00 -164.30
C GLN A 252 21.62 -138.85 -163.02
N GLN A 253 22.50 -138.55 -162.05
CA GLN A 253 22.69 -139.38 -160.85
C GLN A 253 21.86 -138.95 -159.61
N LEU A 254 21.21 -137.78 -159.65
CA LEU A 254 20.50 -137.15 -158.53
C LEU A 254 19.19 -137.84 -158.10
N THR A 255 18.61 -138.72 -158.92
CA THR A 255 17.28 -139.30 -158.66
C THR A 255 17.26 -140.40 -157.59
N LYS A 256 18.41 -140.99 -157.22
CA LYS A 256 18.49 -142.07 -156.21
C LYS A 256 18.62 -141.58 -154.76
N HIS A 257 18.80 -140.28 -154.52
CA HIS A 257 18.98 -139.71 -153.17
C HIS A 257 17.67 -139.32 -152.44
N ILE A 258 16.51 -139.45 -153.09
CA ILE A 258 15.24 -138.92 -152.56
C ILE A 258 14.56 -139.88 -151.55
N GLU A 259 14.77 -141.19 -151.62
CA GLU A 259 14.14 -142.17 -150.70
C GLU A 259 14.79 -142.24 -149.30
N ALA A 260 16.04 -141.79 -149.13
CA ALA A 260 16.77 -141.83 -147.85
C ALA A 260 16.45 -140.66 -146.90
N VAL A 261 15.81 -139.59 -147.39
CA VAL A 261 15.49 -138.38 -146.61
C VAL A 261 14.22 -138.57 -145.74
N SER A 262 13.31 -139.48 -146.12
CA SER A 262 12.02 -139.65 -145.43
C SER A 262 12.12 -140.24 -144.02
N GLN A 263 13.12 -141.08 -143.74
CA GLN A 263 13.31 -141.68 -142.39
C GLN A 263 13.99 -140.72 -141.40
N ARG A 264 14.67 -139.66 -141.90
CA ARG A 264 15.36 -138.67 -141.06
C ARG A 264 14.41 -137.60 -140.50
N ASN A 265 13.25 -137.40 -141.12
CA ASN A 265 12.25 -136.42 -140.68
C ASN A 265 11.43 -136.88 -139.46
N GLU A 266 11.31 -138.19 -139.23
CA GLU A 266 10.55 -138.75 -138.11
C GLU A 266 11.28 -138.57 -136.76
N GLN A 267 12.62 -138.65 -136.75
CA GLN A 267 13.45 -138.42 -135.55
C GLN A 267 13.55 -136.95 -135.13
N MET A 268 13.35 -136.00 -136.04
CA MET A 268 13.33 -134.56 -135.75
C MET A 268 12.04 -134.11 -135.03
N ALA A 269 10.93 -134.84 -135.25
CA ALA A 269 9.64 -134.51 -134.64
C ALA A 269 9.63 -134.76 -133.11
N GLU A 270 10.24 -135.85 -132.64
CA GLU A 270 10.33 -136.18 -131.20
C GLU A 270 11.21 -135.19 -130.42
N GLN A 271 12.33 -134.72 -131.00
CA GLN A 271 13.20 -133.72 -130.36
C GLN A 271 12.52 -132.35 -130.21
N THR A 272 11.62 -132.00 -131.14
CA THR A 272 10.87 -130.75 -131.09
C THR A 272 9.84 -130.75 -129.94
N GLN A 273 9.25 -131.91 -129.64
CA GLN A 273 8.26 -132.06 -128.58
C GLN A 273 8.88 -131.93 -127.18
N LEU A 274 10.07 -132.50 -126.96
CA LEU A 274 10.82 -132.38 -125.70
C LEU A 274 11.29 -130.94 -125.41
N LEU A 275 11.57 -130.16 -126.46
CA LEU A 275 12.01 -128.77 -126.35
C LEU A 275 10.84 -127.88 -125.88
N HIS A 276 9.64 -128.14 -126.40
CA HIS A 276 8.43 -127.41 -126.01
C HIS A 276 8.04 -127.65 -124.55
N GLU A 277 8.25 -128.86 -124.01
CA GLU A 277 8.04 -129.16 -122.59
C GLU A 277 9.01 -128.38 -121.68
N LYS A 278 10.27 -128.22 -122.10
CA LYS A 278 11.27 -127.42 -121.36
C LYS A 278 10.96 -125.93 -121.41
N GLU A 279 10.50 -125.41 -122.53
CA GLU A 279 10.05 -124.02 -122.66
C GLU A 279 8.84 -123.73 -121.76
N SER A 280 7.88 -124.66 -121.69
CA SER A 280 6.72 -124.57 -120.80
C SER A 280 7.12 -124.55 -119.31
N HIS A 281 8.07 -125.40 -118.90
CA HIS A 281 8.59 -125.38 -117.53
C HIS A 281 9.33 -124.07 -117.20
N ASN A 282 10.14 -123.55 -118.12
CA ASN A 282 10.83 -122.27 -117.92
C ASN A 282 9.85 -121.09 -117.79
N ALA A 283 8.77 -121.08 -118.59
CA ALA A 283 7.72 -120.07 -118.46
C ALA A 283 7.04 -120.11 -117.09
N HIS A 284 6.78 -121.31 -116.55
CA HIS A 284 6.21 -121.47 -115.21
C HIS A 284 7.17 -120.99 -114.09
N PHE A 285 8.47 -121.31 -114.18
CA PHE A 285 9.46 -120.78 -113.23
C PHE A 285 9.61 -119.25 -113.32
N GLY A 286 9.52 -118.67 -114.52
CA GLY A 286 9.51 -117.22 -114.72
C GLY A 286 8.31 -116.55 -114.02
N GLN A 287 7.12 -117.14 -114.11
CA GLN A 287 5.93 -116.64 -113.41
C GLN A 287 6.09 -116.74 -111.88
N LEU A 288 6.65 -117.84 -111.36
CA LEU A 288 6.91 -118.00 -109.92
C LEU A 288 7.91 -116.96 -109.40
N LEU A 289 8.98 -116.69 -110.16
CA LEU A 289 9.97 -115.66 -109.82
C LEU A 289 9.33 -114.27 -109.77
N GLN A 290 8.49 -113.93 -110.76
CA GLN A 290 7.78 -112.65 -110.78
C GLN A 290 6.84 -112.49 -109.57
N GLN A 291 6.15 -113.55 -109.16
CA GLN A 291 5.32 -113.53 -107.94
C GLN A 291 6.16 -113.35 -106.68
N ARG A 292 7.32 -114.01 -106.59
CA ARG A 292 8.25 -113.85 -105.46
C ARG A 292 8.79 -112.43 -105.39
N ASP A 293 9.18 -111.85 -106.52
CA ASP A 293 9.73 -110.50 -106.57
C ASP A 293 8.66 -109.46 -106.19
N GLN A 294 7.40 -109.67 -106.60
CA GLN A 294 6.28 -108.82 -106.15
C GLN A 294 6.08 -108.90 -104.63
N LEU A 295 6.14 -110.09 -104.04
CA LEU A 295 6.03 -110.27 -102.58
C LEU A 295 7.22 -109.65 -101.82
N ILE A 296 8.43 -109.69 -102.40
CA ILE A 296 9.61 -109.04 -101.83
C ILE A 296 9.40 -107.52 -101.79
N ILE A 297 8.94 -106.91 -102.88
CA ILE A 297 8.63 -105.48 -102.95
C ILE A 297 7.57 -105.09 -101.90
N GLU A 298 6.50 -105.89 -101.75
CA GLU A 298 5.48 -105.66 -100.74
C GLU A 298 6.04 -105.74 -99.31
N LYS A 299 6.95 -106.69 -99.04
CA LYS A 299 7.62 -106.82 -97.74
C LYS A 299 8.61 -105.70 -97.47
N GLU A 300 9.37 -105.25 -98.45
CA GLU A 300 10.24 -104.08 -98.35
C GLU A 300 9.44 -102.82 -98.04
N GLN A 301 8.30 -102.60 -98.71
CA GLN A 301 7.42 -101.49 -98.40
C GLN A 301 6.83 -101.58 -96.97
N GLN A 302 6.52 -102.79 -96.50
CA GLN A 302 6.09 -102.99 -95.11
C GLN A 302 7.22 -102.69 -94.11
N LEU A 303 8.46 -103.07 -94.41
CA LEU A 303 9.63 -102.76 -93.57
C LEU A 303 9.88 -101.25 -93.50
N ILE A 304 9.86 -100.55 -94.64
CA ILE A 304 10.01 -99.09 -94.68
C ILE A 304 8.94 -98.39 -93.81
N LYS A 305 7.68 -98.85 -93.88
CA LYS A 305 6.61 -98.31 -93.02
C LYS A 305 6.87 -98.57 -91.54
N ARG A 306 7.39 -99.74 -91.18
CA ARG A 306 7.73 -100.09 -89.78
C ARG A 306 8.92 -99.28 -89.30
N ASP A 307 9.96 -99.10 -90.11
CA ASP A 307 11.13 -98.29 -89.78
C ASP A 307 10.74 -96.84 -89.54
N HIS A 308 9.83 -96.30 -90.36
CA HIS A 308 9.29 -94.96 -90.15
C HIS A 308 8.53 -94.84 -88.82
N LEU A 309 7.67 -95.81 -88.50
CA LEU A 309 6.96 -95.83 -87.21
C LEU A 309 7.91 -95.98 -86.02
N ILE A 310 8.97 -96.78 -86.15
CA ILE A 310 10.00 -96.93 -85.12
C ILE A 310 10.71 -95.60 -84.91
N GLN A 311 11.08 -94.90 -85.98
CA GLN A 311 11.73 -93.60 -85.92
C GLN A 311 10.82 -92.54 -85.26
N GLU A 312 9.51 -92.56 -85.57
CA GLU A 312 8.54 -91.68 -84.91
C GLU A 312 8.42 -91.97 -83.40
N HIS A 313 8.37 -93.25 -83.02
CA HIS A 313 8.32 -93.64 -81.61
C HIS A 313 9.62 -93.31 -80.86
N GLU A 314 10.78 -93.45 -81.50
CA GLU A 314 12.07 -93.08 -80.91
C GLU A 314 12.16 -91.58 -80.67
N GLN A 315 11.70 -90.76 -81.62
CA GLN A 315 11.57 -89.31 -81.41
C GLN A 315 10.57 -88.96 -80.30
N GLN A 316 9.46 -89.69 -80.19
CA GLN A 316 8.50 -89.49 -79.09
C GLN A 316 9.11 -89.87 -77.73
N LEU A 317 9.90 -90.94 -77.66
CA LEU A 317 10.60 -91.36 -76.45
C LEU A 317 11.66 -90.32 -76.05
N GLN A 318 12.49 -89.84 -76.98
CA GLN A 318 13.46 -88.77 -76.72
C GLN A 318 12.78 -87.51 -76.17
N ARG A 319 11.66 -87.08 -76.78
CA ARG A 319 10.89 -85.93 -76.26
C ARG A 319 10.34 -86.18 -74.85
N ARG A 320 9.92 -87.42 -74.54
CA ARG A 320 9.48 -87.77 -73.18
C ARG A 320 10.64 -87.78 -72.20
N ASP A 321 11.80 -88.29 -72.58
CA ASP A 321 13.00 -88.31 -71.73
C ASP A 321 13.50 -86.89 -71.43
N GLU A 322 13.49 -86.00 -72.43
CA GLU A 322 13.76 -84.58 -72.26
C GLU A 322 12.73 -83.92 -71.32
N GLN A 323 11.44 -84.23 -71.49
CA GLN A 323 10.39 -83.73 -70.60
C GLN A 323 10.54 -84.23 -69.17
N ILE A 324 10.84 -85.51 -68.97
CA ILE A 324 11.06 -86.12 -67.65
C ILE A 324 12.29 -85.49 -66.99
N SER A 325 13.38 -85.29 -67.74
CA SER A 325 14.61 -84.66 -67.23
C SER A 325 14.33 -83.22 -66.80
N SER A 326 13.61 -82.44 -67.61
CA SER A 326 13.21 -81.07 -67.25
C SER A 326 12.29 -81.05 -66.02
N GLN A 327 11.35 -81.99 -65.91
CA GLN A 327 10.50 -82.11 -64.72
C GLN A 327 11.30 -82.49 -63.47
N PHE A 328 12.30 -83.35 -63.61
CA PHE A 328 13.17 -83.74 -62.51
C PHE A 328 14.03 -82.56 -62.01
N GLU A 329 14.59 -81.76 -62.92
CA GLU A 329 15.31 -80.53 -62.56
C GLU A 329 14.38 -79.53 -61.86
N GLN A 330 13.15 -79.37 -62.35
CA GLN A 330 12.15 -78.52 -61.69
C GLN A 330 11.79 -79.02 -60.28
N LEU A 331 11.66 -80.33 -60.09
CA LEU A 331 11.41 -80.92 -58.76
C LEU A 331 12.59 -80.69 -57.83
N GLN A 332 13.82 -80.86 -58.31
CA GLN A 332 15.02 -80.62 -57.51
C GLN A 332 15.14 -79.14 -57.08
N GLU A 333 14.77 -78.21 -57.96
CA GLU A 333 14.76 -76.79 -57.61
C GLU A 333 13.64 -76.47 -56.60
N ARG A 334 12.45 -77.07 -56.77
CA ARG A 334 11.39 -76.95 -55.76
C ARG A 334 11.80 -77.53 -54.41
N ASP A 335 12.52 -78.65 -54.37
CA ASP A 335 13.01 -79.23 -53.12
C ASP A 335 14.05 -78.31 -52.44
N ARG A 336 14.91 -77.64 -53.23
CA ARG A 336 15.82 -76.62 -52.69
C ARG A 336 15.06 -75.42 -52.15
N GLU A 337 14.07 -74.91 -52.88
CA GLU A 337 13.22 -73.80 -52.42
C GLU A 337 12.46 -74.18 -51.14
N LEU A 338 11.92 -75.40 -51.07
CA LEU A 338 11.25 -75.92 -49.86
C LEU A 338 12.24 -76.00 -48.70
N GLY A 339 13.45 -76.52 -48.90
CA GLY A 339 14.48 -76.55 -47.86
C GLY A 339 14.89 -75.17 -47.37
N GLN A 340 14.98 -74.18 -48.27
CA GLN A 340 15.23 -72.77 -47.89
C GLN A 340 14.07 -72.19 -47.09
N ARG A 341 12.82 -72.47 -47.51
CA ARG A 341 11.62 -72.03 -46.77
C ARG A 341 11.53 -72.68 -45.40
N ASP A 342 11.83 -73.96 -45.28
CA ASP A 342 11.84 -74.66 -43.99
C ASP A 342 12.90 -74.08 -43.05
N ALA A 343 14.10 -73.75 -43.56
CA ALA A 343 15.11 -73.05 -42.78
C ALA A 343 14.65 -71.65 -42.33
N GLN A 344 13.99 -70.91 -43.22
CA GLN A 344 13.42 -69.60 -42.90
C GLN A 344 12.28 -69.70 -41.87
N ILE A 345 11.40 -70.68 -42.00
CA ILE A 345 10.32 -70.97 -41.05
C ILE A 345 10.91 -71.30 -39.68
N SER A 346 11.96 -72.14 -39.63
CA SER A 346 12.63 -72.49 -38.38
C SER A 346 13.27 -71.28 -37.70
N LEU A 347 13.89 -70.38 -38.48
CA LEU A 347 14.42 -69.12 -37.96
C LEU A 347 13.31 -68.20 -37.41
N LEU A 348 12.21 -68.07 -38.14
CA LEU A 348 11.06 -67.27 -37.70
C LEU A 348 10.40 -67.87 -36.45
N GLN A 349 10.32 -69.19 -36.34
CA GLN A 349 9.84 -69.87 -35.13
C GLN A 349 10.73 -69.57 -33.93
N GLN A 350 12.06 -69.60 -34.10
CA GLN A 350 12.99 -69.24 -33.04
C GLN A 350 12.86 -67.77 -32.61
N GLN A 351 12.65 -66.86 -33.57
CA GLN A 351 12.40 -65.45 -33.27
C GLN A 351 11.07 -65.23 -32.55
N LEU A 352 10.02 -65.95 -32.94
CA LEU A 352 8.72 -65.91 -32.24
C LEU A 352 8.84 -66.42 -30.81
N GLU A 353 9.57 -67.51 -30.59
CA GLU A 353 9.78 -68.07 -29.26
C GLU A 353 10.59 -67.11 -28.35
N GLN A 354 11.58 -66.42 -28.92
CA GLN A 354 12.29 -65.34 -28.22
C GLN A 354 11.38 -64.15 -27.89
N LEU A 355 10.49 -63.76 -28.82
CA LEU A 355 9.50 -62.70 -28.59
C LEU A 355 8.48 -63.09 -27.52
N ASP A 356 7.99 -64.33 -27.53
CA ASP A 356 7.08 -64.85 -26.51
C ASP A 356 7.74 -64.89 -25.13
N GLN A 357 9.03 -65.27 -25.06
CA GLN A 357 9.79 -65.20 -23.81
C GLN A 357 10.00 -63.75 -23.34
N ALA A 358 10.23 -62.81 -24.25
CA ALA A 358 10.33 -61.39 -23.91
C ALA A 358 8.98 -60.82 -23.44
N LEU A 359 7.88 -61.22 -24.09
CA LEU A 359 6.52 -60.79 -23.74
C LEU A 359 6.11 -61.32 -22.36
N THR A 360 6.38 -62.59 -22.08
CA THR A 360 6.13 -63.19 -20.76
C THR A 360 6.97 -62.49 -19.67
N ASN A 361 8.25 -62.22 -19.93
CA ASN A 361 9.08 -61.43 -19.02
C ASN A 361 8.50 -60.02 -18.77
N GLN A 362 8.07 -59.32 -19.82
CA GLN A 362 7.39 -58.02 -19.67
C GLN A 362 6.09 -58.12 -18.88
N GLN A 363 5.27 -59.14 -19.12
CA GLN A 363 4.03 -59.35 -18.37
C GLN A 363 4.30 -59.59 -16.88
N THR A 364 5.34 -60.36 -16.54
CA THR A 364 5.74 -60.53 -15.14
C THR A 364 6.22 -59.22 -14.51
N ALA A 365 7.00 -58.41 -15.25
CA ALA A 365 7.44 -57.10 -14.79
C ALA A 365 6.28 -56.11 -14.58
N ILE A 366 5.30 -56.12 -15.48
CA ILE A 366 4.07 -55.33 -15.34
C ILE A 366 3.28 -55.80 -14.12
N ALA A 367 3.13 -57.10 -13.90
CA ALA A 367 2.45 -57.64 -12.74
C ALA A 367 3.15 -57.23 -11.43
N THR A 368 4.49 -57.29 -11.37
CA THR A 368 5.25 -56.80 -10.21
C THR A 368 5.08 -55.30 -9.99
N ASN A 369 5.11 -54.50 -11.05
CA ASN A 369 4.93 -53.05 -10.96
C ASN A 369 3.50 -52.70 -10.51
N ASN A 370 2.48 -53.43 -10.97
CA ASN A 370 1.11 -53.25 -10.53
C ASN A 370 0.95 -53.56 -9.03
N ASN A 371 1.64 -54.61 -8.53
CA ASN A 371 1.64 -54.91 -7.10
C ASN A 371 2.32 -53.80 -6.28
N ILE A 372 3.46 -53.27 -6.74
CA ILE A 372 4.13 -52.13 -6.10
C ILE A 372 3.23 -50.89 -6.13
N PHE A 373 2.55 -50.64 -7.25
CA PHE A 373 1.62 -49.52 -7.39
C PHE A 373 0.45 -49.64 -6.41
N GLN A 374 -0.14 -50.83 -6.26
CA GLN A 374 -1.19 -51.05 -5.26
C GLN A 374 -0.69 -50.86 -3.83
N GLN A 375 0.53 -51.30 -3.50
CA GLN A 375 1.14 -51.03 -2.19
C GLN A 375 1.29 -49.53 -1.95
N LEU A 376 1.86 -48.79 -2.90
CA LEU A 376 2.00 -47.33 -2.81
C LEU A 376 0.64 -46.64 -2.68
N GLN A 377 -0.38 -47.12 -3.39
CA GLN A 377 -1.73 -46.58 -3.31
C GLN A 377 -2.32 -46.78 -1.90
N ASN A 378 -2.11 -47.94 -1.28
CA ASN A 378 -2.54 -48.21 0.09
C ASN A 378 -1.77 -47.34 1.09
N ASP A 379 -0.45 -47.20 0.93
CA ASP A 379 0.38 -46.34 1.80
C ASP A 379 -0.05 -44.88 1.73
N ILE A 380 -0.40 -44.37 0.54
CA ILE A 380 -0.95 -43.02 0.36
C ILE A 380 -2.29 -42.90 1.10
N LEU A 381 -3.17 -43.89 0.96
CA LEU A 381 -4.49 -43.88 1.59
C LEU A 381 -4.39 -43.89 3.13
N GLU A 382 -3.44 -44.64 3.69
CA GLU A 382 -3.12 -44.61 5.12
C GLU A 382 -2.57 -43.24 5.56
N ARG A 383 -1.66 -42.65 4.78
CA ARG A 383 -1.13 -41.30 5.08
C ARG A 383 -2.22 -40.23 5.02
N ASP A 384 -3.14 -40.31 4.07
CA ASP A 384 -4.27 -39.38 3.98
C ASP A 384 -5.19 -39.48 5.21
N GLN A 385 -5.40 -40.70 5.73
CA GLN A 385 -6.12 -40.89 6.99
C GLN A 385 -5.36 -40.30 8.19
N GLN A 386 -4.04 -40.48 8.25
CA GLN A 386 -3.21 -39.86 9.28
C GLN A 386 -3.26 -38.33 9.22
N ILE A 387 -3.18 -37.75 8.02
CA ILE A 387 -3.29 -36.29 7.82
C ILE A 387 -4.66 -35.78 8.30
N LYS A 388 -5.76 -36.47 7.98
CA LYS A 388 -7.09 -36.12 8.51
C LYS A 388 -7.12 -36.13 10.03
N SER A 389 -6.57 -37.17 10.67
CA SER A 389 -6.51 -37.23 12.14
C SER A 389 -5.69 -36.09 12.75
N LEU A 390 -4.57 -35.72 12.12
CA LEU A 390 -3.75 -34.61 12.56
C LEU A 390 -4.47 -33.27 12.39
N GLN A 391 -5.21 -33.09 11.29
CA GLN A 391 -6.04 -31.89 11.07
C GLN A 391 -7.12 -31.76 12.13
N GLU A 392 -7.81 -32.84 12.50
CA GLU A 392 -8.80 -32.84 13.58
C GLU A 392 -8.18 -32.44 14.93
N ILE A 393 -6.99 -32.97 15.25
CA ILE A 393 -6.25 -32.58 16.46
C ILE A 393 -5.86 -31.09 16.42
N LEU A 394 -5.46 -30.59 15.25
CA LEU A 394 -5.09 -29.18 15.07
C LEU A 394 -6.28 -28.26 15.30
N ILE A 395 -7.44 -28.59 14.73
CA ILE A 395 -8.70 -27.86 14.96
C ILE A 395 -9.07 -27.86 16.45
N GLN A 396 -8.92 -29.00 17.15
CA GLN A 396 -9.18 -29.07 18.59
C GLN A 396 -8.22 -28.16 19.38
N LYS A 397 -6.94 -28.11 19.00
CA LYS A 397 -5.97 -27.21 19.64
C LYS A 397 -6.25 -25.74 19.35
N ASP A 398 -6.65 -25.40 18.14
CA ASP A 398 -7.01 -24.03 17.77
C ASP A 398 -8.23 -23.55 18.56
N ASN A 399 -9.25 -24.42 18.73
CA ASN A 399 -10.40 -24.12 19.59
C ASN A 399 -9.97 -23.88 21.05
N LEU A 400 -9.09 -24.72 21.59
CA LEU A 400 -8.56 -24.55 22.95
C LEU A 400 -7.73 -23.26 23.09
N LEU A 401 -6.95 -22.89 22.07
CA LEU A 401 -6.23 -21.63 22.06
C LEU A 401 -7.19 -20.45 22.06
N GLN A 402 -8.23 -20.50 21.23
CA GLN A 402 -9.26 -19.47 21.18
C GLN A 402 -9.99 -19.32 22.52
N GLU A 403 -10.31 -20.42 23.22
CA GLU A 403 -10.88 -20.37 24.57
C GLU A 403 -9.92 -19.71 25.57
N ARG A 404 -8.61 -20.00 25.48
CA ARG A 404 -7.60 -19.36 26.34
C ARG A 404 -7.47 -17.88 26.04
N ASP A 405 -7.48 -17.48 24.77
CA ASP A 405 -7.43 -16.07 24.36
C ASP A 405 -8.67 -15.31 24.85
N ASN A 406 -9.85 -15.93 24.76
CA ASN A 406 -11.09 -15.39 25.34
C ASN A 406 -10.97 -15.23 26.86
N LYS A 407 -10.32 -16.17 27.56
CA LYS A 407 -10.12 -16.06 29.01
C LYS A 407 -9.10 -14.99 29.37
N VAL A 408 -8.02 -14.86 28.60
CA VAL A 408 -7.00 -13.81 28.78
C VAL A 408 -7.61 -12.43 28.56
N THR A 409 -8.45 -12.27 27.54
CA THR A 409 -9.15 -11.01 27.29
C THR A 409 -10.12 -10.67 28.42
N GLU A 410 -10.92 -11.62 28.90
CA GLU A 410 -11.80 -11.44 30.06
C GLU A 410 -11.02 -11.03 31.33
N LEU A 411 -9.91 -11.71 31.62
CA LEU A 411 -9.04 -11.37 32.74
C LEU A 411 -8.40 -9.98 32.58
N SER A 412 -8.01 -9.61 31.36
CA SER A 412 -7.45 -8.29 31.07
C SER A 412 -8.49 -7.18 31.28
N THR A 413 -9.75 -7.41 30.89
CA THR A 413 -10.83 -6.44 31.14
C THR A 413 -11.15 -6.31 32.62
N LEU A 414 -11.12 -7.40 33.39
CA LEU A 414 -11.28 -7.36 34.85
C LEU A 414 -10.14 -6.60 35.52
N LEU A 415 -8.90 -6.80 35.06
CA LEU A 415 -7.73 -6.06 35.53
C LEU A 415 -7.87 -4.55 35.27
N GLN A 416 -8.27 -4.15 34.06
CA GLN A 416 -8.53 -2.74 33.74
C GLN A 416 -9.65 -2.14 34.61
N GLN A 417 -10.69 -2.92 34.92
CA GLN A 417 -11.76 -2.47 35.83
C GLN A 417 -11.23 -2.28 37.25
N GLN A 418 -10.38 -3.18 37.75
CA GLN A 418 -9.75 -3.05 39.07
C GLN A 418 -8.78 -1.86 39.12
N GLU A 419 -7.95 -1.67 38.08
CA GLU A 419 -7.06 -0.51 37.98
C GLU A 419 -7.86 0.80 38.03
N LYS A 420 -8.98 0.88 37.28
CA LYS A 420 -9.86 2.06 37.33
C LYS A 420 -10.45 2.29 38.72
N LEU A 421 -10.85 1.23 39.41
CA LEU A 421 -11.43 1.33 40.75
C LEU A 421 -10.38 1.74 41.80
N LEU A 422 -9.15 1.24 41.68
CA LEU A 422 -8.02 1.67 42.50
C LEU A 422 -7.69 3.15 42.24
N LEU A 423 -7.69 3.59 40.99
CA LEU A 423 -7.45 4.99 40.63
C LEU A 423 -8.54 5.92 41.22
N ASP A 424 -9.80 5.48 41.20
CA ASP A 424 -10.90 6.23 41.83
C ASP A 424 -10.76 6.27 43.36
N GLN A 425 -10.36 5.17 43.99
CA GLN A 425 -10.07 5.14 45.42
C GLN A 425 -8.88 6.04 45.79
N GLU A 426 -7.83 6.06 44.97
CA GLU A 426 -6.67 6.94 45.16
C GLU A 426 -7.07 8.43 45.03
N SER A 427 -7.90 8.76 44.04
CA SER A 427 -8.50 10.09 43.90
C SER A 427 -9.33 10.50 45.13
N GLN A 428 -10.18 9.60 45.64
CA GLN A 428 -10.97 9.84 46.84
C GLN A 428 -10.10 10.01 48.09
N LEU A 429 -9.02 9.23 48.22
CA LEU A 429 -8.05 9.38 49.31
C LEU A 429 -7.34 10.73 49.23
N ASN A 430 -6.89 11.16 48.05
CA ASN A 430 -6.28 12.48 47.84
C ASN A 430 -7.24 13.61 48.20
N GLN A 431 -8.53 13.51 47.83
CA GLN A 431 -9.55 14.49 48.23
C GLN A 431 -9.77 14.51 49.76
N ARG A 432 -9.78 13.34 50.41
CA ARG A 432 -9.83 13.26 51.88
C ARG A 432 -8.61 13.87 52.55
N GLU A 433 -7.43 13.65 51.99
CA GLU A 433 -6.18 14.22 52.49
C GLU A 433 -6.18 15.74 52.35
N GLN A 434 -6.66 16.27 51.21
CA GLN A 434 -6.80 17.71 50.99
C GLN A 434 -7.81 18.34 51.95
N THR A 435 -8.99 17.73 52.15
CA THR A 435 -9.99 18.23 53.12
C THR A 435 -9.49 18.17 54.56
N LEU A 436 -8.72 17.15 54.94
CA LEU A 436 -8.07 17.08 56.26
C LEU A 436 -7.00 18.16 56.43
N SER A 437 -6.23 18.45 55.38
CA SER A 437 -5.25 19.55 55.38
C SER A 437 -5.95 20.90 55.55
N GLU A 438 -7.05 21.14 54.84
CA GLU A 438 -7.86 22.36 54.98
C GLU A 438 -8.46 22.48 56.40
N GLN A 439 -8.97 21.38 56.96
CA GLN A 439 -9.46 21.35 58.34
C GLN A 439 -8.36 21.63 59.36
N SER A 440 -7.15 21.09 59.14
CA SER A 440 -6.00 21.36 59.99
C SER A 440 -5.59 22.84 59.93
N GLN A 441 -5.61 23.46 58.75
CA GLN A 441 -5.36 24.90 58.60
C GLN A 441 -6.44 25.74 59.30
N MET A 442 -7.72 25.38 59.16
CA MET A 442 -8.82 26.04 59.85
C MET A 442 -8.71 25.93 61.38
N LEU A 443 -8.30 24.77 61.89
CA LEU A 443 -8.05 24.58 63.32
C LEU A 443 -6.88 25.43 63.81
N SER A 444 -5.79 25.52 63.04
CA SER A 444 -4.65 26.37 63.37
C SER A 444 -5.02 27.87 63.39
N GLN A 445 -5.82 28.34 62.43
CA GLN A 445 -6.35 29.71 62.44
C GLN A 445 -7.27 29.97 63.64
N ARG A 446 -8.07 28.98 64.02
CA ARG A 446 -8.95 29.08 65.18
C ARG A 446 -8.16 29.10 66.49
N GLU A 447 -7.09 28.32 66.61
CA GLU A 447 -6.14 28.39 67.73
C GLU A 447 -5.48 29.78 67.81
N GLN A 448 -5.05 30.35 66.68
CA GLN A 448 -4.50 31.71 66.66
C GLN A 448 -5.53 32.75 67.11
N SER A 449 -6.78 32.66 66.65
CA SER A 449 -7.85 33.57 67.06
C SER A 449 -8.20 33.42 68.56
N ILE A 450 -8.18 32.20 69.10
CA ILE A 450 -8.37 31.97 70.54
C ILE A 450 -7.23 32.60 71.33
N ASN A 451 -5.98 32.42 70.91
CA ASN A 451 -4.82 33.02 71.58
C ASN A 451 -4.89 34.56 71.56
N GLU A 452 -5.34 35.17 70.46
CA GLU A 452 -5.59 36.62 70.39
C GLU A 452 -6.71 37.06 71.35
N GLN A 453 -7.79 36.29 71.45
CA GLN A 453 -8.87 36.56 72.39
C GLN A 453 -8.42 36.43 73.85
N GLU A 454 -7.60 35.43 74.18
CA GLU A 454 -7.00 35.28 75.50
C GLU A 454 -6.11 36.48 75.85
N LEU A 455 -5.33 36.99 74.89
CA LEU A 455 -4.49 38.18 75.10
C LEU A 455 -5.34 39.43 75.37
N GLN A 456 -6.43 39.61 74.61
CA GLN A 456 -7.39 40.70 74.84
C GLN A 456 -8.09 40.59 76.21
N GLN A 457 -8.34 39.37 76.67
CA GLN A 457 -8.93 39.12 77.99
C GLN A 457 -7.96 39.55 79.10
N ILE A 458 -6.67 39.20 78.97
CA ILE A 458 -5.61 39.62 79.91
C ILE A 458 -5.47 41.14 79.96
N GLU A 459 -5.53 41.82 78.80
CA GLU A 459 -5.50 43.29 78.75
C GLU A 459 -6.72 43.92 79.42
N ARG A 460 -7.92 43.34 79.24
CA ARG A 460 -9.15 43.78 79.92
C ARG A 460 -9.07 43.60 81.43
N ASP A 461 -8.55 42.48 81.91
CA ASP A 461 -8.40 42.20 83.34
C ASP A 461 -7.39 43.17 83.98
N ASN A 462 -6.31 43.50 83.27
CA ASN A 462 -5.37 44.52 83.71
C ASN A 462 -5.99 45.93 83.77
N ALA A 463 -6.82 46.29 82.78
CA ALA A 463 -7.54 47.57 82.78
C ALA A 463 -8.60 47.66 83.88
N LEU A 464 -9.28 46.55 84.20
CA LEU A 464 -10.22 46.46 85.32
C LEU A 464 -9.49 46.65 86.66
N ASN A 465 -8.36 45.99 86.87
CA ASN A 465 -7.53 46.18 88.07
C ASN A 465 -7.07 47.65 88.24
N GLN A 466 -6.66 48.31 87.15
CA GLN A 466 -6.33 49.75 87.21
C GLN A 466 -7.55 50.61 87.59
N ARG A 467 -8.73 50.25 87.11
CA ARG A 467 -9.98 50.96 87.44
C ARG A 467 -10.39 50.78 88.90
N ASP A 468 -10.20 49.59 89.45
CA ASP A 468 -10.45 49.31 90.88
C ASP A 468 -9.49 50.09 91.79
N THR A 469 -8.20 50.18 91.43
CA THR A 469 -7.24 51.03 92.18
C THR A 469 -7.61 52.53 92.12
N ALA A 470 -8.10 53.01 90.98
CA ALA A 470 -8.56 54.39 90.84
C ALA A 470 -9.83 54.66 91.66
N GLN A 471 -10.72 53.66 91.79
CA GLN A 471 -11.95 53.77 92.56
C GLN A 471 -11.69 53.80 94.07
N ASN A 472 -10.76 52.97 94.57
CA ASN A 472 -10.31 53.01 95.97
C ASN A 472 -9.69 54.38 96.35
N ASN A 473 -8.87 54.96 95.46
CA ASN A 473 -8.32 56.30 95.68
C ASN A 473 -9.42 57.38 95.72
N ARG A 474 -10.50 57.21 94.96
CA ARG A 474 -11.63 58.14 94.92
C ARG A 474 -12.49 58.04 96.18
N GLU A 475 -12.63 56.84 96.75
CA GLU A 475 -13.28 56.62 98.05
C GLU A 475 -12.50 57.27 99.19
N GLN A 476 -11.16 57.18 99.21
CA GLN A 476 -10.34 57.90 100.19
C GLN A 476 -10.54 59.42 100.13
N ILE A 477 -10.60 60.01 98.93
CA ILE A 477 -10.82 61.45 98.74
C ILE A 477 -12.23 61.87 99.21
N LEU A 478 -13.24 61.01 99.06
CA LEU A 478 -14.60 61.30 99.53
C LEU A 478 -14.70 61.30 101.06
N VAL A 479 -14.01 60.40 101.74
CA VAL A 479 -13.93 60.37 103.21
C VAL A 479 -13.27 61.64 103.77
N GLU A 480 -12.19 62.13 103.14
CA GLU A 480 -11.54 63.39 103.53
C GLU A 480 -12.45 64.61 103.31
N ARG A 481 -13.27 64.59 102.25
CA ARG A 481 -14.21 65.67 101.92
C ARG A 481 -15.40 65.73 102.89
N GLU A 482 -15.83 64.59 103.41
CA GLU A 482 -16.89 64.50 104.43
C GLU A 482 -16.43 65.08 105.78
N GLN A 483 -15.17 64.87 106.15
CA GLN A 483 -14.56 65.48 107.34
C GLN A 483 -14.45 67.02 107.23
N GLN A 484 -14.18 67.55 106.03
CA GLN A 484 -14.13 69.01 105.79
C GLN A 484 -15.50 69.70 105.83
N LEU A 485 -16.57 69.01 105.43
CA LEU A 485 -17.92 69.57 105.48
C LEU A 485 -18.41 69.75 106.92
N ASN A 486 -18.13 68.80 107.81
CA ASN A 486 -18.46 68.91 109.24
C ASN A 486 -17.77 70.10 109.94
N HIS A 487 -16.54 70.45 109.53
CA HIS A 487 -15.85 71.64 110.07
C HIS A 487 -16.48 72.97 109.61
N ARG A 488 -17.04 73.02 108.39
CA ARG A 488 -17.71 74.23 107.87
C ARG A 488 -19.09 74.45 108.48
N GLU A 489 -19.80 73.39 108.84
CA GLU A 489 -21.12 73.48 109.46
C GLU A 489 -21.06 74.07 110.88
N GLN A 490 -20.02 73.74 111.66
CA GLN A 490 -19.80 74.31 113.00
C GLN A 490 -19.48 75.83 112.97
N ALA A 491 -18.77 76.31 111.94
CA ALA A 491 -18.44 77.73 111.78
C ALA A 491 -19.65 78.61 111.40
N SER A 492 -20.66 78.04 110.73
CA SER A 492 -21.87 78.77 110.30
C SER A 492 -22.80 79.11 111.48
N ILE A 493 -22.88 78.24 112.49
CA ILE A 493 -23.70 78.44 113.70
C ILE A 493 -23.17 79.61 114.55
N GLU A 494 -21.86 79.86 114.49
CA GLU A 494 -21.20 80.92 115.26
C GLU A 494 -21.39 82.31 114.62
N GLN A 495 -21.50 82.38 113.27
CA GLN A 495 -21.84 83.61 112.54
C GLN A 495 -23.29 84.07 112.76
N GLU A 496 -24.24 83.14 112.93
CA GLU A 496 -25.66 83.46 113.12
C GLU A 496 -25.92 84.16 114.48
N ARG A 497 -25.12 83.83 115.50
CA ARG A 497 -25.15 84.49 116.82
C ARG A 497 -24.65 85.94 116.79
N LEU A 498 -23.72 86.27 115.88
CA LEU A 498 -23.18 87.62 115.69
C LEU A 498 -24.17 88.52 114.93
N MET A 499 -24.93 87.97 113.99
CA MET A 499 -25.89 88.71 113.16
C MET A 499 -27.04 89.31 113.99
N ASN A 500 -27.55 88.59 115.00
CA ASN A 500 -28.63 89.08 115.86
C ASN A 500 -28.23 90.27 116.76
N LYS A 501 -26.93 90.47 117.00
CA LYS A 501 -26.40 91.62 117.77
C LYS A 501 -26.25 92.88 116.91
N HIS A 502 -26.22 92.74 115.58
CA HIS A 502 -26.11 93.86 114.64
C HIS A 502 -27.46 94.48 114.27
N LEU A 503 -28.58 93.75 114.41
CA LEU A 503 -29.92 94.24 114.10
C LEU A 503 -30.41 95.30 115.11
N GLU A 504 -30.02 95.18 116.38
CA GLU A 504 -30.37 96.11 117.47
C GLU A 504 -29.66 97.47 117.35
N LYS A 505 -28.56 97.54 116.60
CA LYS A 505 -27.77 98.77 116.36
C LYS A 505 -28.29 99.61 115.19
N LEU A 506 -28.96 98.99 114.21
CA LEU A 506 -29.51 99.66 113.03
C LEU A 506 -30.77 100.49 113.34
N GLN A 507 -31.55 100.11 114.36
CA GLN A 507 -32.72 100.88 114.79
C GLN A 507 -32.37 102.26 115.40
N ASN A 508 -31.13 102.47 115.86
CA ASN A 508 -30.69 103.74 116.45
C ASN A 508 -30.09 104.74 115.44
N LEU A 509 -29.73 104.31 114.22
CA LEU A 509 -29.13 105.16 113.17
C LEU A 509 -30.18 105.85 112.27
N ALA A 510 -31.38 105.29 112.15
CA ALA A 510 -32.45 105.84 111.32
C ALA A 510 -33.02 107.18 111.85
N GLN A 511 -32.86 107.48 113.14
CA GLN A 511 -33.34 108.73 113.75
C GLN A 511 -32.43 109.94 113.46
N GLN A 512 -31.19 109.71 113.00
CA GLN A 512 -30.17 110.75 112.81
C GLN A 512 -30.12 111.31 111.38
N GLU A 513 -30.69 110.60 110.39
CA GLU A 513 -30.69 111.01 108.98
C GLU A 513 -31.85 111.96 108.62
N GLN A 514 -32.88 112.01 109.47
CA GLN A 514 -34.03 112.90 109.36
C GLN A 514 -33.69 114.40 109.56
N ASP A 515 -32.55 114.70 110.20
CA ASP A 515 -32.12 116.08 110.48
C ASP A 515 -31.24 116.72 109.38
N ASN A 516 -30.70 115.94 108.43
CA ASN A 516 -29.72 116.45 107.45
C ASN A 516 -30.30 116.83 106.07
N GLN A 517 -31.53 116.44 105.72
CA GLN A 517 -32.14 116.82 104.43
C GLN A 517 -32.75 118.24 104.43
N LEU A 518 -32.89 118.88 105.60
CA LEU A 518 -33.44 120.24 105.74
C LEU A 518 -32.48 121.35 105.22
N HIS A 519 -31.19 121.05 104.97
CA HIS A 519 -30.19 122.07 104.63
C HIS A 519 -29.90 122.24 103.12
N LEU A 520 -30.24 121.26 102.26
CA LEU A 520 -29.93 121.34 100.81
C LEU A 520 -31.02 122.03 99.97
N ALA A 521 -32.16 122.37 100.60
CA ALA A 521 -33.31 123.03 99.98
C ALA A 521 -33.13 124.53 99.67
N GLN A 522 -32.02 125.19 100.02
CA GLN A 522 -31.95 126.66 99.99
C GLN A 522 -31.07 127.30 98.91
N VAL A 523 -30.43 126.56 97.99
CA VAL A 523 -29.47 127.19 97.05
C VAL A 523 -29.78 127.05 95.56
N VAL A 524 -30.62 126.12 95.09
CA VAL A 524 -30.83 125.91 93.63
C VAL A 524 -32.15 126.49 93.09
N GLU A 525 -33.02 126.98 93.97
CA GLU A 525 -34.28 127.67 93.68
C GLU A 525 -34.11 129.05 92.97
N SER A 526 -32.88 129.49 92.71
CA SER A 526 -32.63 130.85 92.21
C SER A 526 -32.57 131.01 90.68
N ASN A 527 -32.37 129.97 89.84
CA ASN A 527 -31.89 130.27 88.47
C ASN A 527 -32.61 129.74 87.22
N LEU A 528 -33.49 128.74 87.22
CA LEU A 528 -34.09 128.29 85.94
C LEU A 528 -35.60 128.03 85.95
N ALA A 529 -36.30 128.82 86.77
CA ALA A 529 -37.73 129.15 86.65
C ALA A 529 -38.01 130.18 85.53
N ARG A 530 -37.31 130.11 84.38
CA ARG A 530 -37.50 131.04 83.24
C ARG A 530 -37.93 130.40 81.92
N MET A 531 -38.01 129.07 81.82
CA MET A 531 -38.42 128.41 80.56
C MET A 531 -39.72 127.59 80.65
N ALA A 532 -40.44 127.67 81.77
CA ALA A 532 -41.66 126.92 82.02
C ALA A 532 -42.98 127.58 81.55
N ASP A 533 -42.98 128.82 81.01
CA ASP A 533 -44.24 129.57 80.79
C ASP A 533 -44.65 129.83 79.32
N GLN A 534 -43.92 129.33 78.30
CA GLN A 534 -44.19 129.76 76.91
C GLN A 534 -45.04 128.82 76.02
N VAL A 535 -45.36 127.56 76.38
CA VAL A 535 -46.16 126.69 75.46
C VAL A 535 -47.39 126.03 76.12
N LYS A 536 -47.78 126.54 77.29
CA LYS A 536 -49.12 126.34 77.87
C LYS A 536 -50.23 127.11 77.11
N SER A 537 -49.91 127.75 75.97
CA SER A 537 -50.83 128.57 75.17
C SER A 537 -51.41 127.88 73.92
N ASP A 538 -50.92 126.70 73.48
CA ASP A 538 -51.40 126.04 72.25
C ASP A 538 -52.21 124.74 72.50
N ILE A 539 -53.06 124.76 73.55
CA ILE A 539 -54.10 123.74 73.83
C ILE A 539 -55.49 124.11 73.25
N GLY A 540 -55.74 125.31 72.72
CA GLY A 540 -57.12 125.82 72.56
C GLY A 540 -57.87 125.57 71.23
N GLN A 541 -57.19 125.40 70.09
CA GLN A 541 -57.84 125.60 68.77
C GLN A 541 -57.87 124.40 67.81
N GLN A 542 -57.17 123.30 68.07
CA GLN A 542 -57.32 122.07 67.27
C GLN A 542 -58.32 121.04 67.87
N GLY A 543 -59.12 121.47 68.86
CA GLY A 543 -60.22 120.71 69.45
C GLY A 543 -61.57 120.75 68.70
N ALA A 544 -61.70 121.52 67.61
CA ALA A 544 -62.93 121.59 66.82
C ALA A 544 -62.86 120.82 65.48
N ASP A 545 -61.70 120.79 64.81
CA ASP A 545 -61.65 120.26 63.43
C ASP A 545 -61.16 118.81 63.28
N LEU A 546 -60.38 118.26 64.22
CA LEU A 546 -60.09 116.82 64.23
C LEU A 546 -61.37 115.98 64.47
N ARG A 547 -62.41 116.55 65.09
CA ARG A 547 -63.74 115.91 65.26
C ARG A 547 -64.56 115.79 63.96
N ARG A 548 -64.16 116.41 62.84
CA ARG A 548 -64.70 116.09 61.49
C ARG A 548 -63.84 115.06 60.74
N GLN A 549 -62.54 115.00 60.99
CA GLN A 549 -61.65 114.04 60.31
C GLN A 549 -61.63 112.65 60.97
N PHE A 550 -61.93 112.56 62.27
CA PHE A 550 -62.11 111.30 63.01
C PHE A 550 -63.36 110.47 62.60
N LYS A 551 -64.27 110.97 61.76
CA LYS A 551 -65.37 110.15 61.19
C LYS A 551 -64.98 109.42 59.91
N LEU A 552 -63.88 109.80 59.27
CA LEU A 552 -63.42 109.17 58.03
C LEU A 552 -62.21 108.25 58.26
N ILE A 553 -61.33 108.58 59.21
CA ILE A 553 -60.12 107.78 59.49
C ILE A 553 -60.41 106.62 60.46
N SER A 554 -61.43 106.71 61.33
CA SER A 554 -62.02 105.52 62.00
C SER A 554 -62.78 104.58 61.04
N LYS A 555 -62.96 104.94 59.77
CA LYS A 555 -63.48 104.03 58.73
C LYS A 555 -62.37 103.45 57.86
N MET A 556 -61.19 104.03 57.94
CA MET A 556 -60.12 103.69 57.04
C MET A 556 -59.00 103.00 57.74
N ILE A 557 -58.61 103.36 58.97
CA ILE A 557 -57.47 102.77 59.67
C ILE A 557 -57.86 102.10 61.04
N GLU A 558 -59.13 101.71 61.27
CA GLU A 558 -59.76 100.43 60.89
C GLU A 558 -59.08 99.56 59.81
N ALA A 559 -58.37 100.13 58.85
CA ALA A 559 -57.00 99.73 58.50
C ALA A 559 -55.97 100.13 59.56
N SER A 560 -56.17 99.60 60.75
CA SER A 560 -55.03 99.33 61.58
C SER A 560 -54.01 98.63 60.69
N ASN A 561 -53.00 99.40 60.27
CA ASN A 561 -51.84 99.08 59.45
C ASN A 561 -51.53 100.08 58.31
N GLN A 562 -52.09 101.31 58.26
CA GLN A 562 -51.35 102.39 57.55
C GLN A 562 -49.98 102.69 58.17
N GLU A 563 -49.65 102.11 59.33
CA GLU A 563 -48.31 102.26 59.90
C GLU A 563 -47.42 101.01 59.71
N GLN A 564 -47.96 99.92 59.12
CA GLN A 564 -47.11 99.02 58.32
C GLN A 564 -46.81 99.62 56.93
N TYR A 565 -47.65 100.56 56.48
CA TYR A 565 -47.28 101.57 55.48
C TYR A 565 -46.24 102.56 56.04
N GLU A 566 -46.09 102.72 57.37
CA GLU A 566 -45.02 103.53 57.99
C GLU A 566 -43.67 102.84 58.06
N HIS A 567 -43.61 101.50 58.08
CA HIS A 567 -42.36 100.79 57.84
C HIS A 567 -41.89 100.96 56.37
N PHE A 568 -42.82 101.25 55.45
CA PHE A 568 -42.54 101.74 54.09
C PHE A 568 -42.19 103.25 54.07
N GLN A 569 -42.76 104.06 54.96
CA GLN A 569 -42.41 105.48 55.14
C GLN A 569 -41.03 105.69 55.75
N GLU A 570 -40.50 104.75 56.53
CA GLU A 570 -39.13 104.79 57.05
C GLU A 570 -38.10 104.61 55.91
N LYS A 571 -38.44 103.82 54.88
CA LYS A 571 -37.69 103.74 53.60
C LYS A 571 -37.88 104.99 52.72
N LEU A 572 -39.03 105.66 52.79
CA LEU A 572 -39.23 106.97 52.13
C LEU A 572 -38.54 108.13 52.88
N GLY A 573 -38.36 108.03 54.19
CA GLY A 573 -37.63 108.99 55.02
C GLY A 573 -36.12 108.96 54.77
N THR A 574 -35.56 107.80 54.43
CA THR A 574 -34.19 107.69 53.92
C THR A 574 -34.04 108.30 52.52
N VAL A 575 -35.04 108.15 51.65
CA VAL A 575 -35.09 108.79 50.31
C VAL A 575 -35.31 110.32 50.41
N MET A 576 -36.13 110.80 51.36
CA MET A 576 -36.33 112.24 51.59
C MET A 576 -35.11 112.91 52.23
N ASN A 577 -34.35 112.21 53.07
CA ASN A 577 -33.08 112.74 53.57
C ASN A 577 -32.00 112.83 52.47
N ALA A 578 -32.03 111.94 51.47
CA ALA A 578 -31.22 112.10 50.26
C ALA A 578 -31.69 113.27 49.37
N LEU A 579 -33.02 113.53 49.33
CA LEU A 579 -33.59 114.65 48.59
C LEU A 579 -33.34 116.01 49.28
N ASN A 580 -33.31 116.08 50.60
CA ASN A 580 -32.98 117.31 51.34
C ASN A 580 -31.51 117.71 51.14
N ASN A 581 -30.59 116.74 51.07
CA ASN A 581 -29.21 117.02 50.65
C ASN A 581 -29.14 117.51 49.18
N ASN A 582 -30.06 117.07 48.33
CA ASN A 582 -30.18 117.55 46.94
C ASN A 582 -30.70 119.00 46.87
N ILE A 583 -31.62 119.35 47.77
CA ILE A 583 -32.10 120.73 47.94
C ILE A 583 -30.99 121.62 48.52
N GLN A 584 -30.10 121.09 49.36
CA GLN A 584 -29.00 121.84 49.97
C GLN A 584 -27.90 122.23 48.98
N ASN A 585 -27.39 121.34 48.09
CA ASN A 585 -26.43 121.80 47.08
C ASN A 585 -27.10 122.58 45.91
N ARG A 586 -28.45 122.61 45.83
CA ARG A 586 -29.16 123.55 44.94
C ARG A 586 -29.22 124.95 45.54
N ASN A 587 -29.30 125.07 46.87
CA ASN A 587 -29.17 126.36 47.55
C ASN A 587 -27.74 126.94 47.42
N GLU A 588 -26.70 126.10 47.40
CA GLU A 588 -25.31 126.53 47.12
C GLU A 588 -25.11 127.00 45.65
N ALA A 589 -25.82 126.42 44.68
CA ALA A 589 -25.82 126.88 43.28
C ALA A 589 -26.53 128.24 43.10
N GLN A 590 -27.47 128.59 43.98
CA GLN A 590 -28.11 129.92 43.98
C GLN A 590 -27.27 130.98 44.72
N GLU A 591 -26.47 130.62 45.72
CA GLU A 591 -25.50 131.54 46.33
C GLU A 591 -24.41 131.99 45.33
N MET A 592 -23.94 131.14 44.42
CA MET A 592 -23.07 131.57 43.30
C MET A 592 -23.78 132.49 42.30
N PHE A 593 -25.09 132.29 42.11
CA PHE A 593 -25.91 133.19 41.30
C PHE A 593 -26.05 134.58 41.96
N GLN A 594 -26.04 134.65 43.30
CA GLN A 594 -26.02 135.92 44.01
C GLN A 594 -24.67 136.64 43.92
N GLN A 595 -23.55 135.94 43.71
CA GLN A 595 -22.22 136.56 43.58
C GLN A 595 -21.95 137.19 42.19
N LEU A 596 -22.34 136.56 41.08
CA LEU A 596 -22.17 137.19 39.77
C LEU A 596 -23.18 138.34 39.56
N THR A 597 -24.38 138.31 40.18
CA THR A 597 -25.37 139.39 40.04
C THR A 597 -24.87 140.70 40.69
N ALA A 598 -23.98 140.59 41.68
CA ALA A 598 -23.36 141.70 42.38
C ALA A 598 -22.16 142.34 41.65
N GLN A 599 -21.57 141.71 40.62
CA GLN A 599 -20.43 142.27 39.84
C GLN A 599 -20.87 143.16 38.68
N LEU A 600 -22.17 143.19 38.45
CA LEU A 600 -22.80 143.69 37.28
C LEU A 600 -23.29 145.15 37.51
N SER A 601 -23.48 145.51 38.77
CA SER A 601 -23.64 146.88 39.28
C SER A 601 -22.43 147.84 39.11
N GLN A 602 -21.37 147.54 38.32
CA GLN A 602 -20.17 148.40 38.19
C GLN A 602 -19.65 148.84 36.79
N MET A 603 -20.34 148.63 35.65
CA MET A 603 -19.85 149.11 34.33
C MET A 603 -20.33 150.52 33.91
N PRO A 604 -19.56 151.28 33.10
CA PRO A 604 -19.76 152.73 32.93
C PRO A 604 -20.73 153.13 31.80
N ASN A 605 -21.41 152.16 31.18
CA ASN A 605 -22.39 152.41 30.10
C ASN A 605 -23.75 151.82 30.53
N PRO A 606 -24.80 152.64 30.79
CA PRO A 606 -26.02 152.19 31.47
C PRO A 606 -26.89 151.17 30.70
N SER A 607 -26.65 150.98 29.40
CA SER A 607 -27.29 149.97 28.55
C SER A 607 -26.55 148.63 28.51
N GLN A 608 -25.31 148.58 29.01
CA GLN A 608 -24.47 147.37 29.08
C GLN A 608 -24.48 146.68 30.44
N GLN A 609 -25.06 147.30 31.47
CA GLN A 609 -25.25 146.65 32.76
C GLN A 609 -26.57 145.88 32.81
N GLN A 610 -27.72 146.52 32.63
CA GLN A 610 -28.92 146.06 33.35
C GLN A 610 -29.57 144.69 33.03
N SER A 611 -29.12 143.89 32.08
CA SER A 611 -29.59 142.49 32.00
C SER A 611 -28.49 141.45 32.07
N GLU A 612 -27.28 141.88 32.43
CA GLU A 612 -26.26 141.17 33.21
C GLU A 612 -26.68 139.86 33.91
N LEU A 613 -27.87 139.77 34.50
CA LEU A 613 -28.44 138.53 35.02
C LEU A 613 -28.56 137.35 34.02
N LEU A 614 -28.44 137.59 32.71
CA LEU A 614 -28.52 136.54 31.70
C LEU A 614 -27.27 135.63 31.69
N ASN A 615 -26.08 136.19 31.93
CA ASN A 615 -24.83 135.40 31.95
C ASN A 615 -24.70 134.56 33.23
N LEU A 616 -25.49 134.87 34.25
CA LEU A 616 -25.69 134.03 35.43
C LEU A 616 -26.59 132.81 35.21
N TYR A 617 -27.51 132.89 34.24
CA TYR A 617 -28.51 131.88 33.95
C TYR A 617 -27.95 130.62 33.27
N GLN A 618 -26.91 130.76 32.45
CA GLN A 618 -26.38 129.63 31.71
C GLN A 618 -25.41 128.76 32.55
N GLN A 619 -24.71 129.34 33.53
CA GLN A 619 -23.82 128.58 34.43
C GLN A 619 -24.58 127.75 35.49
N HIS A 620 -25.75 128.18 35.94
CA HIS A 620 -26.63 127.39 36.80
C HIS A 620 -27.21 126.15 36.07
N ALA A 621 -27.25 126.16 34.73
CA ALA A 621 -27.81 125.08 33.92
C ALA A 621 -26.89 123.85 33.84
N GLU A 622 -25.58 124.05 33.79
CA GLU A 622 -24.60 122.95 33.77
C GLU A 622 -24.55 122.21 35.12
N GLN A 623 -24.73 122.91 36.25
CA GLN A 623 -24.70 122.30 37.57
C GLN A 623 -25.93 121.42 37.89
N GLN A 624 -27.09 121.68 37.28
CA GLN A 624 -28.27 120.83 37.50
C GLN A 624 -28.16 119.44 36.85
N GLN A 625 -27.43 119.31 35.75
CA GLN A 625 -27.28 118.02 35.08
C GLN A 625 -26.47 117.02 35.90
N HIS A 626 -25.45 117.48 36.62
CA HIS A 626 -24.63 116.59 37.43
C HIS A 626 -25.41 116.00 38.61
N TYR A 627 -26.36 116.77 39.14
CA TYR A 627 -27.31 116.33 40.16
C TYR A 627 -28.29 115.25 39.68
N SER A 628 -28.62 115.28 38.40
CA SER A 628 -29.46 114.28 37.75
C SER A 628 -28.80 112.90 37.67
N GLN A 629 -27.46 112.82 37.69
CA GLN A 629 -26.73 111.54 37.58
C GLN A 629 -26.67 110.75 38.90
N GLN A 630 -26.66 111.44 40.05
CA GLN A 630 -26.64 110.77 41.35
C GLN A 630 -28.01 110.20 41.76
N MET A 631 -29.10 110.80 41.27
CA MET A 631 -30.47 110.29 41.46
C MET A 631 -30.72 108.95 40.74
N LEU A 632 -30.05 108.73 39.59
CA LEU A 632 -30.22 107.53 38.76
C LEU A 632 -29.72 106.25 39.46
N GLN A 633 -28.65 106.31 40.25
CA GLN A 633 -28.18 105.16 41.05
C GLN A 633 -29.15 104.79 42.19
N HIS A 634 -29.88 105.76 42.73
CA HIS A 634 -30.86 105.54 43.80
C HIS A 634 -32.17 104.89 43.28
N LEU A 635 -32.50 105.12 42.02
CA LEU A 635 -33.60 104.46 41.29
C LEU A 635 -33.28 102.99 40.92
N GLU A 636 -32.00 102.65 40.75
CA GLU A 636 -31.56 101.32 40.34
C GLU A 636 -31.74 100.25 41.44
N THR A 637 -31.68 100.66 42.72
CA THR A 637 -31.94 99.78 43.88
C THR A 637 -33.44 99.56 44.14
N LEU A 638 -34.30 100.50 43.71
CA LEU A 638 -35.76 100.37 43.76
C LEU A 638 -36.32 99.49 42.63
N LEU A 639 -35.57 99.34 41.53
CA LEU A 639 -35.90 98.47 40.40
C LEU A 639 -35.75 96.97 40.70
N GLN A 640 -34.93 96.59 41.68
CA GLN A 640 -34.72 95.18 42.10
C GLN A 640 -35.93 94.56 42.82
N ASN A 641 -36.83 95.36 43.39
CA ASN A 641 -37.99 94.86 44.16
C ASN A 641 -39.32 94.84 43.38
N SER A 642 -39.39 95.42 42.17
CA SER A 642 -40.61 95.39 41.33
C SER A 642 -40.53 94.42 40.14
N GLN A 643 -39.34 93.86 39.85
CA GLN A 643 -39.14 92.91 38.75
C GLN A 643 -39.46 91.44 39.12
N GLN A 644 -39.95 91.17 40.34
CA GLN A 644 -40.28 89.83 40.83
C GLN A 644 -41.74 89.35 40.63
N ALA A 645 -42.64 90.10 39.98
CA ALA A 645 -44.08 89.74 39.96
C ALA A 645 -44.74 89.43 38.60
N ASN A 646 -44.06 89.56 37.44
CA ASN A 646 -44.69 89.23 36.13
C ASN A 646 -43.75 88.72 35.01
N ARG A 647 -42.60 88.10 35.37
CA ARG A 647 -41.77 87.28 34.46
C ARG A 647 -41.46 85.90 35.06
N ILE A 648 -42.52 85.22 35.49
CA ILE A 648 -42.77 83.77 35.48
C ILE A 648 -41.53 82.87 35.29
N GLU A 649 -40.89 82.48 36.40
CA GLU A 649 -41.06 81.20 37.10
C GLU A 649 -41.26 79.90 36.26
N SER A 650 -40.79 79.86 35.00
CA SER A 650 -40.72 78.65 34.16
C SER A 650 -39.38 78.52 33.39
N ILE A 651 -38.52 79.54 33.40
CA ILE A 651 -37.28 79.56 32.61
C ILE A 651 -36.00 79.48 33.47
N GLU A 652 -36.06 79.79 34.77
CA GLU A 652 -34.89 79.70 35.67
C GLU A 652 -34.62 78.32 36.28
N THR A 653 -35.47 77.31 36.08
CA THR A 653 -35.21 75.95 36.60
C THR A 653 -34.77 74.93 35.54
N ASN A 654 -34.98 75.21 34.24
CA ASN A 654 -34.63 74.28 33.16
C ASN A 654 -33.29 74.58 32.47
N SER A 655 -32.71 75.78 32.62
CA SER A 655 -31.40 76.10 32.01
C SER A 655 -30.22 75.63 32.87
N ALA A 656 -30.32 75.71 34.20
CA ALA A 656 -29.25 75.28 35.11
C ALA A 656 -29.21 73.75 35.29
N VAL A 657 -30.36 73.08 35.21
CA VAL A 657 -30.45 71.61 35.24
C VAL A 657 -29.98 70.98 33.92
N LEU A 658 -30.09 71.69 32.78
CA LEU A 658 -29.59 71.21 31.49
C LEU A 658 -28.07 71.35 31.33
N GLU A 659 -27.41 72.34 31.95
CA GLU A 659 -25.93 72.42 31.97
C GLU A 659 -25.29 71.41 32.94
N GLU A 660 -25.95 71.10 34.06
CA GLU A 660 -25.48 70.10 35.03
C GLU A 660 -25.77 68.66 34.56
N LEU A 661 -26.88 68.41 33.85
CA LEU A 661 -27.12 67.13 33.16
C LEU A 661 -26.18 66.92 31.97
N HIS A 662 -25.76 67.95 31.22
CA HIS A 662 -24.83 67.77 30.10
C HIS A 662 -23.41 67.41 30.58
N GLN A 663 -22.92 68.01 31.67
CA GLN A 663 -21.62 67.64 32.27
C GLN A 663 -21.65 66.28 32.98
N GLN A 664 -22.76 65.90 33.62
CA GLN A 664 -22.90 64.55 34.17
C GLN A 664 -23.05 63.49 33.07
N TYR A 665 -23.77 63.76 31.97
CA TYR A 665 -23.94 62.82 30.86
C TYR A 665 -22.65 62.63 30.05
N GLU A 666 -21.80 63.65 29.87
CA GLU A 666 -20.48 63.50 29.23
C GLU A 666 -19.48 62.71 30.09
N THR A 667 -19.50 62.90 31.42
CA THR A 667 -18.63 62.15 32.34
C THR A 667 -19.08 60.69 32.49
N GLN A 668 -20.40 60.43 32.42
CA GLN A 668 -20.96 59.07 32.42
C GLN A 668 -20.81 58.37 31.07
N LEU A 669 -20.85 59.07 29.94
CA LEU A 669 -20.52 58.50 28.62
C LEU A 669 -19.04 58.13 28.51
N GLN A 670 -18.10 58.91 29.08
CA GLN A 670 -16.68 58.56 29.08
C GLN A 670 -16.37 57.35 29.99
N GLN A 671 -16.98 57.25 31.18
CA GLN A 671 -16.85 56.07 32.04
C GLN A 671 -17.57 54.83 31.49
N GLN A 672 -18.72 54.98 30.82
CA GLN A 672 -19.36 53.87 30.12
C GLN A 672 -18.60 53.46 28.85
N HIS A 673 -17.96 54.39 28.13
CA HIS A 673 -17.15 54.03 26.96
C HIS A 673 -15.87 53.27 27.36
N GLU A 674 -15.20 53.65 28.45
CA GLU A 674 -14.06 52.87 28.98
C GLU A 674 -14.48 51.50 29.55
N ASN A 675 -15.62 51.41 30.23
CA ASN A 675 -16.16 50.14 30.72
C ASN A 675 -16.68 49.24 29.58
N LEU A 676 -17.27 49.79 28.51
CA LEU A 676 -17.66 49.05 27.32
C LEU A 676 -16.42 48.60 26.53
N LEU A 677 -15.33 49.40 26.48
CA LEU A 677 -14.07 48.99 25.85
C LEU A 677 -13.37 47.87 26.63
N HIS A 678 -13.45 47.88 27.97
CA HIS A 678 -12.94 46.81 28.84
C HIS A 678 -13.82 45.54 28.79
N GLN A 679 -15.14 45.68 28.71
CA GLN A 679 -16.07 44.55 28.56
C GLN A 679 -16.06 43.96 27.14
N ILE A 680 -15.88 44.76 26.08
CA ILE A 680 -15.70 44.29 24.70
C ILE A 680 -14.35 43.57 24.55
N LYS A 681 -13.27 44.04 25.19
CA LYS A 681 -11.98 43.31 25.24
C LYS A 681 -12.03 42.03 26.08
N ALA A 682 -12.90 41.95 27.08
CA ALA A 682 -13.14 40.72 27.85
C ALA A 682 -14.11 39.74 27.15
N LEU A 683 -15.06 40.25 26.35
CA LEU A 683 -15.99 39.44 25.56
C LEU A 683 -15.37 38.93 24.25
N PHE A 684 -14.45 39.66 23.62
CA PHE A 684 -13.64 39.16 22.49
C PHE A 684 -12.68 38.04 22.87
N LYS A 685 -12.33 37.92 24.16
CA LYS A 685 -11.47 36.83 24.68
C LYS A 685 -12.24 35.55 25.02
N ASN A 686 -13.58 35.60 25.05
CA ASN A 686 -14.48 34.49 25.43
C ASN A 686 -15.46 34.06 24.31
N LEU A 687 -15.34 34.60 23.08
CA LEU A 687 -16.20 34.31 21.92
C LEU A 687 -15.49 33.57 20.76
N GLU A 688 -14.29 33.03 20.98
CA GLU A 688 -13.60 32.12 20.04
C GLU A 688 -13.97 30.63 20.23
N SER A 689 -15.08 30.32 20.91
CA SER A 689 -15.62 28.96 21.03
C SER A 689 -17.02 28.82 20.40
N HIS A 690 -17.04 28.16 19.23
CA HIS A 690 -18.11 27.34 18.62
C HIS A 690 -19.13 27.90 17.60
N GLN A 691 -18.90 27.47 16.34
CA GLN A 691 -19.83 26.89 15.32
C GLN A 691 -20.64 27.84 14.41
N THR A 692 -20.18 28.09 13.16
CA THR A 692 -20.54 27.45 11.82
C THR A 692 -21.89 27.90 11.23
N PRO A 693 -22.07 28.06 9.88
CA PRO A 693 -21.67 27.14 8.77
C PRO A 693 -20.97 27.89 7.60
N SER A 694 -20.29 27.34 6.58
CA SER A 694 -20.06 26.04 5.93
C SER A 694 -19.18 26.41 4.71
N THR A 695 -18.11 25.74 4.27
CA THR A 695 -17.74 24.33 4.28
C THR A 695 -16.21 24.18 4.23
N HIS A 696 -15.66 23.47 5.23
CA HIS A 696 -14.63 22.42 5.16
C HIS A 696 -13.31 22.72 4.44
N SER A 697 -12.12 22.53 5.00
CA SER A 697 -11.61 22.13 6.32
C SER A 697 -10.09 22.08 6.17
N GLN A 698 -9.34 22.72 7.08
CA GLN A 698 -7.94 22.38 7.33
C GLN A 698 -7.89 20.99 8.00
N VAL A 699 -6.98 20.12 7.58
CA VAL A 699 -6.45 19.06 8.44
C VAL A 699 -4.96 18.86 8.13
N ASP A 700 -4.15 19.04 9.17
CA ASP A 700 -2.77 18.59 9.33
C ASP A 700 -2.54 17.13 8.89
N ASN A 701 -1.30 16.80 8.53
CA ASN A 701 -0.76 15.43 8.59
C ASN A 701 -1.59 14.33 7.88
N SER A 702 -1.39 14.17 6.57
CA SER A 702 -1.72 12.92 5.87
C SER A 702 -0.51 12.38 5.13
N GLU A 703 -0.29 11.07 5.28
CA GLU A 703 0.55 10.21 4.43
C GLU A 703 0.32 10.44 2.92
N ASP A 704 -0.80 11.05 2.53
CA ASP A 704 -1.13 11.39 1.14
C ASP A 704 -0.21 12.44 0.51
N TYR A 705 0.30 13.42 1.28
CA TYR A 705 1.23 14.44 0.74
C TYR A 705 2.63 13.86 0.53
N GLN A 706 3.06 12.95 1.40
CA GLN A 706 4.28 12.15 1.26
C GLN A 706 4.14 11.10 0.13
N GLN A 707 2.97 10.47 -0.02
CA GLN A 707 2.66 9.59 -1.14
C GLN A 707 2.70 10.35 -2.47
N LEU A 708 2.13 11.55 -2.56
CA LEU A 708 2.15 12.35 -3.78
C LEU A 708 3.58 12.75 -4.20
N LEU A 709 4.43 13.10 -3.22
CA LEU A 709 5.84 13.40 -3.47
C LEU A 709 6.64 12.15 -3.89
N SER A 710 6.33 10.98 -3.30
CA SER A 710 6.94 9.69 -3.69
C SER A 710 6.47 9.21 -5.06
N GLN A 711 5.22 9.50 -5.45
CA GLN A 711 4.66 9.20 -6.77
C GLN A 711 5.28 10.10 -7.85
N LEU A 712 5.55 11.37 -7.53
CA LEU A 712 6.28 12.28 -8.42
C LEU A 712 7.74 11.83 -8.63
N LEU A 713 8.44 11.42 -7.57
CA LEU A 713 9.80 10.87 -7.68
C LEU A 713 9.86 9.52 -8.43
N ARG A 714 8.85 8.65 -8.27
CA ARG A 714 8.71 7.43 -9.08
C ARG A 714 8.42 7.74 -10.54
N ARG A 715 7.58 8.75 -10.80
CA ARG A 715 7.29 9.20 -12.17
C ARG A 715 8.54 9.74 -12.85
N ASP A 716 9.36 10.52 -12.15
CA ASP A 716 10.62 11.04 -12.71
C ASP A 716 11.63 9.92 -12.99
N LYS A 717 11.71 8.90 -12.12
CA LYS A 717 12.54 7.71 -12.36
C LYS A 717 12.06 6.84 -13.53
N VAL A 718 10.74 6.79 -13.75
CA VAL A 718 10.13 6.13 -14.93
C VAL A 718 10.39 6.93 -16.20
N ILE A 719 10.42 8.27 -16.13
CA ILE A 719 10.81 9.12 -17.26
C ILE A 719 12.29 8.88 -17.62
N GLU A 720 13.17 8.82 -16.62
CA GLU A 720 14.60 8.58 -16.81
C GLU A 720 14.90 7.19 -17.41
N LEU A 721 14.17 6.15 -16.97
CA LEU A 721 14.25 4.80 -17.55
C LEU A 721 13.70 4.75 -18.99
N LYS A 722 12.64 5.52 -19.29
CA LYS A 722 12.12 5.63 -20.66
C LYS A 722 13.13 6.32 -21.58
N ASP A 723 13.81 7.36 -21.11
CA ASP A 723 14.86 8.03 -21.87
C ASP A 723 16.08 7.12 -22.10
N GLN A 724 16.46 6.30 -21.12
CA GLN A 724 17.48 5.25 -21.31
C GLN A 724 17.08 4.17 -22.31
N MET A 725 15.80 3.71 -22.28
CA MET A 725 15.28 2.76 -23.27
C MET A 725 15.24 3.36 -24.67
N ILE A 726 14.85 4.64 -24.81
CA ILE A 726 14.87 5.35 -26.09
C ILE A 726 16.31 5.47 -26.61
N ALA A 727 17.28 5.75 -25.74
CA ALA A 727 18.70 5.77 -26.11
C ALA A 727 19.22 4.40 -26.58
N GLN A 728 18.85 3.31 -25.90
CA GLN A 728 19.21 1.95 -26.32
C GLN A 728 18.55 1.52 -27.63
N LEU A 729 17.27 1.86 -27.83
CA LEU A 729 16.55 1.61 -29.09
C LEU A 729 17.19 2.37 -30.26
N ASN A 730 17.61 3.62 -30.03
CA ASN A 730 18.32 4.41 -31.04
C ASN A 730 19.70 3.82 -31.38
N GLN A 731 20.44 3.27 -30.40
CA GLN A 731 21.68 2.54 -30.67
C GLN A 731 21.44 1.26 -31.49
N GLN A 732 20.39 0.49 -31.17
CA GLN A 732 20.04 -0.71 -31.94
C GLN A 732 19.60 -0.37 -33.37
N LEU A 733 18.82 0.70 -33.55
CA LEU A 733 18.45 1.20 -34.87
C LEU A 733 19.67 1.64 -35.68
N LEU A 734 20.65 2.32 -35.06
CA LEU A 734 21.90 2.72 -35.73
C LEU A 734 22.72 1.50 -36.17
N ILE A 735 22.79 0.44 -35.37
CA ILE A 735 23.46 -0.82 -35.73
C ILE A 735 22.72 -1.50 -36.89
N LYS A 736 21.39 -1.55 -36.83
CA LYS A 736 20.55 -2.13 -37.88
C LYS A 736 20.66 -1.34 -39.20
N GLU A 737 20.75 -0.02 -39.13
CA GLU A 737 20.95 0.85 -40.29
C GLU A 737 22.35 0.65 -40.91
N LYS A 738 23.40 0.49 -40.08
CA LYS A 738 24.75 0.10 -40.56
C LYS A 738 24.74 -1.25 -41.26
N PHE A 739 24.02 -2.23 -40.71
CA PHE A 739 23.90 -3.57 -41.29
C PHE A 739 23.13 -3.54 -42.62
N LEU A 740 22.05 -2.77 -42.71
CA LEU A 740 21.30 -2.56 -43.95
C LEU A 740 22.15 -1.85 -45.01
N ARG A 741 22.88 -0.78 -44.66
CA ARG A 741 23.82 -0.11 -45.60
C ARG A 741 24.98 -1.00 -46.06
N GLN A 742 25.40 -1.97 -45.24
CA GLN A 742 26.41 -2.96 -45.64
C GLN A 742 25.81 -4.00 -46.60
N LYS A 743 24.57 -4.43 -46.36
CA LYS A 743 23.81 -5.32 -47.24
C LYS A 743 23.49 -4.66 -48.58
N ASP A 744 23.11 -3.39 -48.59
CA ASP A 744 22.87 -2.61 -49.81
C ASP A 744 24.15 -2.42 -50.63
N ARG A 745 25.31 -2.21 -49.97
CA ARG A 745 26.63 -2.21 -50.65
C ARG A 745 26.98 -3.57 -51.25
N GLN A 746 26.66 -4.67 -50.58
CA GLN A 746 26.87 -6.02 -51.12
C GLN A 746 25.93 -6.32 -52.30
N LEU A 747 24.71 -5.79 -52.28
CA LEU A 747 23.76 -5.91 -53.39
C LEU A 747 24.18 -5.05 -54.59
N GLN A 748 24.67 -3.82 -54.37
CA GLN A 748 25.23 -2.97 -55.43
C GLN A 748 26.54 -3.51 -56.02
N GLY A 749 27.37 -4.18 -55.21
CA GLY A 749 28.57 -4.87 -55.69
C GLY A 749 28.29 -6.10 -56.56
N LYS A 750 27.17 -6.80 -56.32
CA LYS A 750 26.73 -7.92 -57.17
C LYS A 750 26.10 -7.46 -58.49
N THR A 751 25.49 -6.28 -58.55
CA THR A 751 24.96 -5.74 -59.82
C THR A 751 26.06 -5.17 -60.74
N ALA A 752 27.25 -4.87 -60.20
CA ALA A 752 28.40 -4.42 -60.99
C ALA A 752 29.26 -5.56 -61.54
N SER A 753 29.16 -6.79 -61.00
CA SER A 753 29.90 -7.97 -61.52
C SER A 753 29.17 -8.72 -62.64
N ASP A 754 27.89 -8.42 -62.89
CA ASP A 754 27.08 -9.02 -63.97
C ASP A 754 26.98 -8.11 -65.22
N SER A 755 27.81 -7.07 -65.33
CA SER A 755 27.84 -6.14 -66.49
C SER A 755 29.24 -5.88 -67.06
N THR A 756 30.13 -6.87 -66.97
CA THR A 756 31.34 -7.05 -67.78
C THR A 756 31.48 -8.51 -68.12
#